data_AF-A0A947MUQ4-F1
#
_entry.id   AF-A0A947MUQ4-F1
#
_cell.length_a   1.000
_cell.length_b   1.000
_cell.length_c   1.000
_cell.angle_alpha   90.00
_cell.angle_beta   90.00
_cell.angle_gamma   90.00
#
_symmetry.space_group_name_H-M   'P 1'
#
loop_
_entity.id
_entity.type
_entity.pdbx_description
1 polymer ?
#
loop_
_entity_poly.entity_id
_entity_poly.type
_entity_poly.pdbx_seq_one_letter_code
_entity_poly.pdbx_strand_id
1 'polypeptide(L)'
;EEAIVVSLGLQHSFVLDDVFDFLREATARDVLVQALLAAPMFTTRWRWNVQRSLMLERYLGGGRKMPANLARMKAEDLLVAAFPQVLACPETLPGGPIPIPDEHPIVRQTISDCLTEAMDLDGFLDVLRGLQDGSIERIAVDTAEPSAFARGILSSQPYTFLDDAPLEERRTQAVMTRRILDVQLADDLGALDPAAVARVREEAWPTPTCADDVHEALLWMGFVRDDEAPHWRPWLADLEAAGRVAHVESRFVAIEVWRDPKRHDAKALLRGRLEVLGPFTAGPDSPDYPLLLQLEAEGVVLRTRLDGATAWCERRLLARIHRYTLDTLRREIEPVSVADFERFLRAWQHVDDEFRLDGPAGVRAVIDQLAGYEIPAAAWEAEVLPARVRGYRSEWLDEVMLTGGATWARLWGAATSPVSRTPIALFPREDLPLWQGLAEGTSRPDPSPLAAAVLTGLGEYGALFVPELMRVTRLDRDATDEALGELVAMGRVTCDTFAGLRALLASGPRPQRPSMGGATGRWSLLRSFGHACRAGDDGSEPSDVAEHLARQLLRRTGVVFRRTLARERLPIPWRDIARACRRLETRGEIRGGRFVAGVDGEQYALVEAIALMRRLRRRPVPLGLPERPAADPLYGLFGAP
;
A
#
# COMPACT_ATOMS: atom_id res chain seq x y z
N GLU A 1 -12.42 3.27 -20.15
CA GLU A 1 -11.63 4.14 -19.26
C GLU A 1 -12.11 5.57 -19.51
N GLU A 2 -12.55 6.30 -18.48
CA GLU A 2 -13.32 7.55 -18.64
C GLU A 2 -12.52 8.82 -18.27
N ALA A 3 -11.19 8.75 -18.15
CA ALA A 3 -10.38 9.88 -17.71
C ALA A 3 -8.91 9.79 -18.14
N ILE A 4 -8.26 10.96 -18.22
CA ILE A 4 -6.84 11.13 -18.49
C ILE A 4 -6.20 11.82 -17.27
N VAL A 5 -5.09 11.28 -16.77
CA VAL A 5 -4.33 11.90 -15.67
C VAL A 5 -3.06 12.52 -16.23
N VAL A 6 -2.88 13.81 -15.98
CA VAL A 6 -1.67 14.56 -16.35
C VAL A 6 -0.95 14.98 -15.09
N SER A 7 0.31 14.58 -14.93
CA SER A 7 1.16 14.96 -13.81
C SER A 7 2.20 15.96 -14.27
N LEU A 8 2.08 17.22 -13.85
CA LEU A 8 2.94 18.32 -14.27
C LEU A 8 3.97 18.66 -13.20
N GLY A 9 5.12 19.19 -13.61
CA GLY A 9 6.06 19.86 -12.70
C GLY A 9 5.70 21.33 -12.50
N LEU A 10 6.25 21.94 -11.46
CA LEU A 10 6.05 23.37 -11.14
C LEU A 10 6.40 24.32 -12.28
N GLN A 11 7.32 23.94 -13.16
CA GLN A 11 7.73 24.74 -14.32
C GLN A 11 6.78 24.60 -15.53
N HIS A 12 5.83 23.67 -15.46
CA HIS A 12 4.89 23.34 -16.55
C HIS A 12 3.44 23.54 -16.11
N SER A 13 3.18 24.34 -15.07
CA SER A 13 1.82 24.69 -14.65
C SER A 13 1.18 25.70 -15.60
N PHE A 14 -0.10 25.55 -15.87
CA PHE A 14 -0.90 26.44 -16.71
C PHE A 14 -2.29 26.62 -16.10
N VAL A 15 -3.06 27.59 -16.60
CA VAL A 15 -4.43 27.83 -16.12
C VAL A 15 -5.30 26.63 -16.51
N LEU A 16 -6.08 26.11 -15.57
CA LEU A 16 -6.87 24.88 -15.77
C LEU A 16 -7.86 24.96 -16.93
N ASP A 17 -8.42 26.15 -17.20
CA ASP A 17 -9.32 26.35 -18.35
C ASP A 17 -8.58 26.21 -19.69
N ASP A 18 -7.29 26.54 -19.74
CA ASP A 18 -6.51 26.54 -20.98
C ASP A 18 -6.24 25.11 -21.48
N VAL A 19 -6.35 24.08 -20.62
CA VAL A 19 -6.16 22.65 -20.97
C VAL A 19 -7.00 22.30 -22.21
N PHE A 20 -8.24 22.80 -22.26
CA PHE A 20 -9.21 22.44 -23.28
C PHE A 20 -8.88 23.01 -24.66
N ASP A 21 -8.02 24.04 -24.72
CA ASP A 21 -7.67 24.76 -25.95
C ASP A 21 -6.26 24.40 -26.48
N PHE A 22 -5.54 23.50 -25.80
CA PHE A 22 -4.19 23.07 -26.17
C PHE A 22 -4.13 22.30 -27.48
N LEU A 23 -5.20 21.60 -27.82
CA LEU A 23 -5.33 20.84 -29.06
C LEU A 23 -6.44 21.44 -29.92
N ARG A 24 -6.14 21.65 -31.20
CA ARG A 24 -7.11 22.12 -32.19
C ARG A 24 -7.39 21.03 -33.19
N GLU A 25 -8.65 20.87 -33.59
CA GLU A 25 -9.07 19.88 -34.60
C GLU A 25 -8.17 19.91 -35.85
N ALA A 26 -7.86 21.11 -36.35
CA ALA A 26 -7.05 21.32 -37.55
C ALA A 26 -5.62 20.76 -37.47
N THR A 27 -5.03 20.65 -36.26
CA THR A 27 -3.65 20.19 -36.07
C THR A 27 -3.56 18.88 -35.28
N ALA A 28 -4.67 18.44 -34.68
CA ALA A 28 -4.71 17.29 -33.77
C ALA A 28 -4.25 16.00 -34.44
N ARG A 29 -4.62 15.78 -35.71
CA ARG A 29 -4.19 14.58 -36.46
C ARG A 29 -2.68 14.52 -36.60
N ASP A 30 -2.05 15.62 -37.03
CA ASP A 30 -0.60 15.65 -37.27
C ASP A 30 0.19 15.52 -35.96
N VAL A 31 -0.30 16.15 -34.89
CA VAL A 31 0.26 16.00 -33.54
C VAL A 31 0.14 14.57 -33.04
N LEU A 32 -1.02 13.94 -33.21
CA LEU A 32 -1.25 12.56 -32.80
C LEU A 32 -0.35 11.58 -33.56
N VAL A 33 -0.18 11.80 -34.87
CA VAL A 33 0.74 10.99 -35.69
C VAL A 33 2.17 11.08 -35.15
N GLN A 34 2.65 12.27 -34.78
CA GLN A 34 4.00 12.43 -34.22
C GLN A 34 4.13 11.78 -32.83
N ALA A 35 3.12 11.95 -31.96
CA ALA A 35 3.10 11.34 -30.63
C ALA A 35 3.06 9.80 -30.69
N LEU A 36 2.33 9.25 -31.65
CA LEU A 36 2.21 7.80 -31.89
C LEU A 36 3.56 7.14 -32.18
N LEU A 37 4.48 7.83 -32.87
CA LEU A 37 5.78 7.26 -33.26
C LEU A 37 6.61 6.84 -32.03
N ALA A 38 6.46 7.55 -30.92
CA ALA A 38 7.14 7.25 -29.66
C ALA A 38 6.38 6.21 -28.79
N ALA A 39 5.13 5.87 -29.14
CA ALA A 39 4.30 5.00 -28.32
C ALA A 39 4.61 3.50 -28.58
N PRO A 40 4.64 2.64 -27.54
CA PRO A 40 4.89 1.20 -27.68
C PRO A 40 3.89 0.46 -28.60
N MET A 41 2.70 1.05 -28.81
CA MET A 41 1.69 0.50 -29.70
C MET A 41 2.13 0.49 -31.17
N PHE A 42 2.93 1.47 -31.60
CA PHE A 42 3.42 1.58 -32.98
C PHE A 42 4.30 0.39 -33.35
N THR A 43 5.30 0.06 -32.52
CA THR A 43 6.21 -1.08 -32.76
C THR A 43 5.46 -2.42 -32.71
N THR A 44 4.43 -2.52 -31.87
CA THR A 44 3.56 -3.69 -31.79
C THR A 44 2.74 -3.89 -33.06
N ARG A 45 2.12 -2.83 -33.57
CA ARG A 45 1.35 -2.87 -34.84
C ARG A 45 2.24 -3.05 -36.05
N TRP A 46 3.43 -2.44 -36.06
CA TRP A 46 4.46 -2.68 -37.08
C TRP A 46 4.78 -4.17 -37.21
N ARG A 47 5.12 -4.82 -36.09
CA ARG A 47 5.42 -6.27 -36.08
C ARG A 47 4.25 -7.11 -36.60
N TRP A 48 3.02 -6.75 -36.22
CA TRP A 48 1.83 -7.43 -36.72
C TRP A 48 1.67 -7.30 -38.24
N ASN A 49 1.87 -6.10 -38.78
CA ASN A 49 1.75 -5.84 -40.21
C ASN A 49 2.84 -6.51 -41.03
N VAL A 50 4.09 -6.50 -40.55
CA VAL A 50 5.20 -7.21 -41.19
C VAL A 50 4.98 -8.74 -41.16
N GLN A 51 4.36 -9.27 -40.10
CA GLN A 51 4.01 -10.70 -40.03
C GLN A 51 2.84 -11.09 -40.94
N ARG A 52 1.85 -10.19 -41.08
CA ARG A 52 0.71 -10.36 -42.01
C ARG A 52 1.13 -10.23 -43.47
N SER A 53 2.08 -9.34 -43.77
CA SER A 53 2.64 -9.15 -45.11
C SER A 53 3.62 -10.25 -45.54
N LEU A 54 3.89 -11.23 -44.67
CA LEU A 54 4.84 -12.34 -44.90
C LEU A 54 6.29 -11.89 -45.09
N MET A 55 6.64 -10.67 -44.68
CA MET A 55 8.01 -10.17 -44.67
C MET A 55 8.87 -10.82 -43.57
N LEU A 56 8.22 -11.37 -42.53
CA LEU A 56 8.87 -12.16 -41.49
C LEU A 56 8.69 -13.67 -41.73
N GLU A 57 9.80 -14.39 -41.64
CA GLU A 57 9.85 -15.85 -41.72
C GLU A 57 9.05 -16.49 -40.58
N ARG A 58 8.06 -17.34 -40.88
CA ARG A 58 7.25 -18.01 -39.84
C ARG A 58 7.95 -19.21 -39.21
N TYR A 59 8.90 -19.80 -39.93
CA TYR A 59 9.62 -21.00 -39.55
C TYR A 59 11.12 -20.81 -39.77
N LEU A 60 11.92 -21.32 -38.83
CA LEU A 60 13.36 -21.47 -38.96
C LEU A 60 13.66 -22.75 -39.76
N GLY A 61 14.90 -22.86 -40.26
CA GLY A 61 15.39 -24.07 -40.90
C GLY A 61 15.10 -25.32 -40.05
N GLY A 62 14.53 -26.36 -40.67
CA GLY A 62 14.11 -27.59 -39.99
C GLY A 62 12.66 -27.61 -39.47
N GLY A 63 11.79 -26.70 -39.94
CA GLY A 63 10.35 -26.77 -39.67
C GLY A 63 9.92 -26.29 -38.27
N ARG A 64 10.83 -25.71 -37.50
CA ARG A 64 10.54 -25.15 -36.16
C ARG A 64 9.95 -23.74 -36.28
N LYS A 65 8.88 -23.44 -35.54
CA LYS A 65 8.25 -22.11 -35.51
C LYS A 65 9.22 -21.06 -34.95
N MET A 66 9.22 -19.86 -35.52
CA MET A 66 10.09 -18.77 -35.05
C MET A 66 9.74 -18.36 -33.61
N PRO A 67 10.70 -18.35 -32.67
CA PRO A 67 10.49 -17.86 -31.31
C PRO A 67 10.12 -16.37 -31.29
N ALA A 68 9.28 -15.96 -30.33
CA ALA A 68 8.75 -14.59 -30.25
C ALA A 68 9.84 -13.51 -30.11
N ASN A 69 10.90 -13.78 -29.36
CA ASN A 69 12.01 -12.84 -29.16
C ASN A 69 12.77 -12.59 -30.47
N LEU A 70 13.00 -13.65 -31.26
CA LEU A 70 13.67 -13.54 -32.56
C LEU A 70 12.77 -12.85 -33.59
N ALA A 71 11.46 -13.10 -33.52
CA ALA A 71 10.48 -12.39 -34.34
C ALA A 71 10.44 -10.89 -34.06
N ARG A 72 10.61 -10.49 -32.79
CA ARG A 72 10.70 -9.09 -32.39
C ARG A 72 11.96 -8.44 -32.94
N MET A 73 13.12 -9.08 -32.74
CA MET A 73 14.40 -8.60 -33.27
C MET A 73 14.36 -8.40 -34.79
N LYS A 74 13.89 -9.40 -35.55
CA LYS A 74 13.78 -9.28 -37.02
C LYS A 74 12.77 -8.22 -37.45
N ALA A 75 11.69 -8.00 -36.70
CA ALA A 75 10.72 -6.95 -36.99
C ALA A 75 11.31 -5.55 -36.79
N GLU A 76 12.13 -5.38 -35.75
CA GLU A 76 12.87 -4.15 -35.46
C GLU A 76 13.93 -3.89 -36.54
N ASP A 77 14.69 -4.90 -36.99
CA ASP A 77 15.64 -4.75 -38.09
C ASP A 77 14.96 -4.22 -39.38
N LEU A 78 13.76 -4.72 -39.69
CA LEU A 78 12.96 -4.23 -40.82
C LEU A 78 12.44 -2.80 -40.59
N LEU A 79 12.15 -2.43 -39.34
CA LEU A 79 11.77 -1.07 -39.00
C LEU A 79 12.94 -0.11 -39.18
N VAL A 80 14.16 -0.49 -38.77
CA VAL A 80 15.37 0.31 -38.97
C VAL A 80 15.60 0.57 -40.47
N ALA A 81 15.38 -0.43 -41.32
CA ALA A 81 15.56 -0.29 -42.76
C ALA A 81 14.48 0.60 -43.41
N ALA A 82 13.24 0.55 -42.95
CA ALA A 82 12.10 1.25 -43.54
C ALA A 82 11.88 2.66 -42.98
N PHE A 83 12.09 2.85 -41.67
CA PHE A 83 11.84 4.10 -40.97
C PHE A 83 12.81 4.28 -39.78
N PRO A 84 14.10 4.58 -40.06
CA PRO A 84 15.16 4.57 -39.04
C PRO A 84 14.96 5.61 -37.92
N GLN A 85 14.27 6.71 -38.22
CA GLN A 85 14.08 7.83 -37.31
C GLN A 85 13.19 7.46 -36.10
N VAL A 86 12.32 6.46 -36.22
CA VAL A 86 11.47 6.02 -35.09
C VAL A 86 12.25 5.34 -33.97
N LEU A 87 13.39 4.72 -34.31
CA LEU A 87 14.24 4.00 -33.36
C LEU A 87 15.50 4.79 -32.96
N ALA A 88 15.65 6.02 -33.46
CA ALA A 88 16.78 6.86 -33.14
C ALA A 88 16.66 7.45 -31.73
N CYS A 89 17.79 7.61 -31.04
CA CYS A 89 17.83 8.29 -29.75
C CYS A 89 17.29 9.72 -29.88
N PRO A 90 16.50 10.23 -28.92
CA PRO A 90 15.97 11.60 -28.94
C PRO A 90 17.02 12.68 -29.19
N GLU A 91 18.25 12.48 -28.68
CA GLU A 91 19.38 13.40 -28.83
C GLU A 91 19.96 13.44 -30.26
N THR A 92 19.67 12.44 -31.10
CA THR A 92 20.20 12.29 -32.47
C THR A 92 19.18 12.71 -33.52
N LEU A 93 17.94 13.00 -33.12
CA LEU A 93 16.89 13.42 -34.03
C LEU A 93 17.05 14.90 -34.42
N PRO A 94 16.74 15.26 -35.69
CA PRO A 94 16.65 16.67 -36.07
C PRO A 94 15.54 17.36 -35.28
N GLY A 95 15.75 18.62 -34.89
CA GLY A 95 14.72 19.41 -34.20
C GLY A 95 13.51 19.65 -35.11
N GLY A 96 12.32 19.23 -34.66
CA GLY A 96 11.06 19.40 -35.39
C GLY A 96 10.31 18.07 -35.63
N PRO A 97 9.22 18.08 -36.42
CA PRO A 97 8.45 16.88 -36.74
C PRO A 97 9.28 15.88 -37.55
N ILE A 98 9.12 14.60 -37.23
CA ILE A 98 9.79 13.51 -37.94
C ILE A 98 9.13 13.34 -39.32
N PRO A 99 9.88 13.40 -40.44
CA PRO A 99 9.34 13.19 -41.76
C PRO A 99 8.97 11.71 -41.95
N ILE A 100 7.70 11.47 -42.30
CA ILE A 100 7.16 10.12 -42.39
C ILE A 100 7.37 9.57 -43.82
N PRO A 101 7.93 8.36 -43.98
CA PRO A 101 8.04 7.68 -45.26
C PRO A 101 6.68 7.15 -45.75
N ASP A 102 5.76 8.04 -46.13
CA ASP A 102 4.40 7.68 -46.57
C ASP A 102 4.38 6.82 -47.85
N GLU A 103 5.45 6.87 -48.63
CA GLU A 103 5.65 6.00 -49.80
C GLU A 103 5.85 4.52 -49.42
N HIS A 104 6.30 4.23 -48.19
CA HIS A 104 6.51 2.86 -47.73
C HIS A 104 5.18 2.24 -47.28
N PRO A 105 4.65 1.22 -47.99
CA PRO A 105 3.28 0.75 -47.82
C PRO A 105 3.00 0.19 -46.42
N ILE A 106 3.97 -0.47 -45.79
CA ILE A 106 3.82 -1.02 -44.44
C ILE A 106 3.88 0.07 -43.36
N VAL A 107 4.64 1.16 -43.60
CA VAL A 107 4.71 2.28 -42.64
C VAL A 107 3.37 3.00 -42.64
N ARG A 108 2.88 3.35 -43.84
CA ARG A 108 1.56 3.96 -44.03
C ARG A 108 0.42 3.10 -43.46
N GLN A 109 0.44 1.79 -43.70
CA GLN A 109 -0.56 0.88 -43.13
C GLN A 109 -0.48 0.85 -41.60
N THR A 110 0.71 0.78 -41.03
CA THR A 110 0.90 0.74 -39.58
C THR A 110 0.39 2.01 -38.90
N ILE A 111 0.64 3.19 -39.48
CA ILE A 111 0.08 4.45 -38.99
C ILE A 111 -1.45 4.44 -39.09
N SER A 112 -2.01 4.01 -40.22
CA SER A 112 -3.46 3.90 -40.41
C SER A 112 -4.11 2.99 -39.36
N ASP A 113 -3.56 1.79 -39.15
CA ASP A 113 -4.10 0.82 -38.20
C ASP A 113 -4.02 1.35 -36.76
N CYS A 114 -2.95 2.06 -36.41
CA CYS A 114 -2.85 2.69 -35.09
C CYS A 114 -3.94 3.76 -34.90
N LEU A 115 -4.18 4.60 -35.92
CA LEU A 115 -5.13 5.71 -35.82
C LEU A 115 -6.61 5.28 -35.91
N THR A 116 -6.91 4.16 -36.56
CA THR A 116 -8.29 3.77 -36.91
C THR A 116 -8.74 2.41 -36.36
N GLU A 117 -7.83 1.46 -36.14
CA GLU A 117 -8.18 0.18 -35.51
C GLU A 117 -7.83 0.13 -34.02
N ALA A 118 -6.67 0.69 -33.63
CA ALA A 118 -6.24 0.71 -32.24
C ALA A 118 -6.78 1.93 -31.48
N MET A 119 -7.02 3.02 -32.20
CA MET A 119 -7.58 4.28 -31.69
C MET A 119 -8.79 4.68 -32.55
N ASP A 120 -9.57 5.62 -32.02
CA ASP A 120 -10.71 6.23 -32.71
C ASP A 120 -10.37 7.68 -33.07
N LEU A 121 -9.68 7.87 -34.20
CA LEU A 121 -9.32 9.21 -34.68
C LEU A 121 -10.55 10.07 -34.96
N ASP A 122 -11.58 9.50 -35.58
CA ASP A 122 -12.76 10.26 -35.99
C ASP A 122 -13.55 10.71 -34.75
N GLY A 123 -13.77 9.80 -33.79
CA GLY A 123 -14.39 10.14 -32.50
C GLY A 123 -13.58 11.14 -31.68
N PHE A 124 -12.25 11.06 -31.71
CA PHE A 124 -11.37 12.06 -31.08
C PHE A 124 -11.53 13.46 -31.70
N LEU A 125 -11.58 13.55 -33.03
CA LEU A 125 -11.80 14.82 -33.73
C LEU A 125 -13.20 15.38 -33.45
N ASP A 126 -14.21 14.53 -33.34
CA ASP A 126 -15.57 14.94 -32.98
C ASP A 126 -15.65 15.50 -31.54
N VAL A 127 -14.91 14.92 -30.59
CA VAL A 127 -14.80 15.46 -29.22
C VAL A 127 -14.14 16.84 -29.23
N LEU A 128 -13.03 17.01 -29.98
CA LEU A 128 -12.38 18.32 -30.09
C LEU A 128 -13.28 19.36 -30.74
N ARG A 129 -14.03 18.97 -31.78
CA ARG A 129 -15.02 19.85 -32.41
C ARG A 129 -16.11 20.24 -31.42
N GLY A 130 -16.60 19.28 -30.63
CA GLY A 130 -17.62 19.52 -29.61
C GLY A 130 -17.17 20.45 -28.47
N LEU A 131 -15.88 20.39 -28.10
CA LEU A 131 -15.28 21.32 -27.16
C LEU A 131 -15.14 22.74 -27.75
N GLN A 132 -14.86 22.85 -29.05
CA GLN A 132 -14.70 24.12 -29.77
C GLN A 132 -16.03 24.82 -30.08
N ASP A 133 -17.03 24.07 -30.53
CA ASP A 133 -18.36 24.60 -30.88
C ASP A 133 -19.28 24.78 -29.65
N GLY A 134 -18.86 24.28 -28.49
CA GLY A 134 -19.57 24.41 -27.22
C GLY A 134 -20.71 23.42 -27.03
N SER A 135 -20.85 22.42 -27.89
CA SER A 135 -21.80 21.30 -27.69
C SER A 135 -21.39 20.39 -26.53
N ILE A 136 -20.10 20.37 -26.16
CA ILE A 136 -19.57 19.76 -24.94
C ILE A 136 -19.27 20.85 -23.92
N GLU A 137 -20.00 20.84 -22.80
CA GLU A 137 -19.78 21.77 -21.69
C GLU A 137 -18.44 21.48 -21.00
N ARG A 138 -17.71 22.55 -20.66
CA ARG A 138 -16.39 22.50 -20.03
C ARG A 138 -16.46 23.09 -18.64
N ILE A 139 -15.95 22.35 -17.65
CA ILE A 139 -15.91 22.80 -16.25
C ILE A 139 -14.51 22.53 -15.70
N ALA A 140 -13.76 23.58 -15.39
CA ALA A 140 -12.53 23.48 -14.62
C ALA A 140 -12.83 23.66 -13.13
N VAL A 141 -12.36 22.72 -12.32
CA VAL A 141 -12.50 22.78 -10.87
C VAL A 141 -11.14 22.52 -10.24
N ASP A 142 -10.60 23.53 -9.57
CA ASP A 142 -9.43 23.35 -8.71
C ASP A 142 -9.89 22.89 -7.33
N THR A 143 -9.40 21.74 -6.90
CA THR A 143 -9.79 21.10 -5.64
C THR A 143 -8.55 20.83 -4.79
N ALA A 144 -8.59 21.25 -3.53
CA ALA A 144 -7.53 20.97 -2.57
C ALA A 144 -7.34 19.47 -2.27
N GLU A 145 -8.35 18.64 -2.55
CA GLU A 145 -8.31 17.18 -2.42
C GLU A 145 -8.92 16.50 -3.65
N PRO A 146 -8.47 15.29 -4.03
CA PRO A 146 -9.04 14.56 -5.16
C PRO A 146 -10.52 14.24 -4.95
N SER A 147 -11.32 14.53 -5.97
CA SER A 147 -12.75 14.18 -6.02
C SER A 147 -12.97 12.66 -6.00
N ALA A 148 -14.19 12.20 -5.69
CA ALA A 148 -14.51 10.78 -5.66
C ALA A 148 -14.21 10.06 -6.99
N PHE A 149 -14.40 10.75 -8.12
CA PHE A 149 -14.06 10.22 -9.46
C PHE A 149 -12.54 10.20 -9.68
N ALA A 150 -11.81 11.24 -9.30
CA ALA A 150 -10.35 11.27 -9.41
C ALA A 150 -9.67 10.21 -8.53
N ARG A 151 -10.23 9.92 -7.34
CA ARG A 151 -9.71 8.90 -6.41
C ARG A 151 -9.65 7.51 -7.04
N GLY A 152 -10.71 7.12 -7.76
CA GLY A 152 -10.77 5.80 -8.41
C GLY A 152 -9.59 5.59 -9.35
N ILE A 153 -9.26 6.61 -10.14
CA ILE A 153 -8.18 6.57 -11.13
C ILE A 153 -6.79 6.68 -10.50
N LEU A 154 -6.63 7.51 -9.46
CA LEU A 154 -5.36 7.61 -8.72
C LEU A 154 -4.99 6.30 -8.00
N SER A 155 -5.99 5.50 -7.63
CA SER A 155 -5.82 4.18 -7.01
C SER A 155 -5.77 3.00 -8.00
N SER A 156 -5.83 3.28 -9.31
CA SER A 156 -5.85 2.24 -10.35
C SER A 156 -4.53 1.46 -10.41
N GLN A 157 -4.64 0.21 -10.88
CA GLN A 157 -3.53 -0.71 -10.98
C GLN A 157 -2.46 -0.23 -11.98
N PRO A 158 -1.19 -0.64 -11.84
CA PRO A 158 -0.07 -0.17 -12.66
C PRO A 158 -0.24 -0.27 -14.18
N TYR A 159 -1.02 -1.24 -14.66
CA TYR A 159 -1.29 -1.48 -16.08
C TYR A 159 -2.35 -0.56 -16.70
N THR A 160 -2.97 0.32 -15.90
CA THR A 160 -3.97 1.31 -16.36
C THR A 160 -3.30 2.57 -16.94
N PHE A 161 -1.98 2.72 -16.82
CA PHE A 161 -1.25 3.89 -17.30
C PHE A 161 -0.58 3.59 -18.65
N LEU A 162 -0.60 4.57 -19.56
CA LEU A 162 -0.06 4.46 -20.92
C LEU A 162 1.47 4.69 -21.00
N ASP A 163 2.11 5.16 -19.92
CA ASP A 163 3.57 5.37 -19.87
C ASP A 163 4.32 4.19 -19.21
N ASP A 164 5.58 4.02 -19.60
CA ASP A 164 6.51 3.01 -19.06
C ASP A 164 7.34 3.55 -17.87
N ALA A 165 6.95 4.67 -17.26
CA ALA A 165 7.70 5.27 -16.17
C ALA A 165 7.71 4.35 -14.93
N PRO A 166 8.88 4.12 -14.29
CA PRO A 166 8.98 3.34 -13.06
C PRO A 166 8.03 3.87 -11.98
N LEU A 167 7.45 2.96 -11.19
CA LEU A 167 6.43 3.28 -10.17
C LEU A 167 6.88 4.36 -9.16
N GLU A 168 8.19 4.44 -8.92
CA GLU A 168 8.84 5.32 -7.95
C GLU A 168 8.94 6.78 -8.42
N GLU A 169 8.92 7.02 -9.74
CA GLU A 169 9.02 8.36 -10.33
C GLU A 169 7.64 9.02 -10.51
N ARG A 170 6.56 8.28 -10.26
CA ARG A 170 5.18 8.74 -10.48
C ARG A 170 4.68 9.60 -9.30
N ARG A 171 4.57 10.91 -9.54
CA ARG A 171 4.07 11.90 -8.56
C ARG A 171 2.60 11.73 -8.17
N THR A 172 1.82 10.91 -8.87
CA THR A 172 0.44 10.56 -8.50
C THR A 172 0.37 9.80 -7.17
N GLN A 173 1.41 9.06 -6.79
CA GLN A 173 1.56 8.43 -5.46
C GLN A 173 1.85 9.44 -4.33
N ALA A 174 2.39 10.63 -4.67
CA ALA A 174 2.59 11.69 -3.68
C ALA A 174 1.26 12.35 -3.24
N VAL A 175 0.17 12.09 -3.98
CA VAL A 175 -1.19 12.46 -3.58
C VAL A 175 -1.65 11.48 -2.51
N MET A 176 -1.17 11.72 -1.29
CA MET A 176 -1.53 10.96 -0.09
C MET A 176 -3.06 10.98 0.08
N THR A 177 -3.68 9.83 -0.14
CA THR A 177 -5.08 9.64 0.22
C THR A 177 -5.14 9.56 1.75
N ARG A 178 -5.63 10.62 2.40
CA ARG A 178 -6.15 10.47 3.75
C ARG A 178 -7.27 9.45 3.67
N ARG A 179 -7.04 8.24 4.18
CA ARG A 179 -8.14 7.34 4.52
C ARG A 179 -9.07 8.14 5.43
N ILE A 180 -10.31 8.31 4.99
CA ILE A 180 -11.37 8.92 5.79
C ILE A 180 -11.65 7.96 6.93
N LEU A 181 -10.88 8.10 8.00
CA LEU A 181 -11.37 7.92 9.36
C LEU A 181 -12.06 9.24 9.72
N ASP A 182 -13.22 9.15 10.34
CA ASP A 182 -14.13 10.26 10.68
C ASP A 182 -13.47 11.64 10.71
N VAL A 183 -14.04 12.59 9.96
CA VAL A 183 -13.60 13.99 9.88
C VAL A 183 -13.52 14.66 11.26
N GLN A 184 -14.22 14.13 12.28
CA GLN A 184 -14.11 14.59 13.67
C GLN A 184 -12.99 13.93 14.50
N LEU A 185 -12.43 12.79 14.07
CA LEU A 185 -11.28 12.13 14.70
C LEU A 185 -9.96 12.45 14.01
N ALA A 186 -9.97 12.67 12.69
CA ALA A 186 -8.80 13.05 11.90
C ALA A 186 -8.26 14.45 12.26
N ASP A 187 -9.12 15.35 12.73
CA ASP A 187 -8.72 16.68 13.20
C ASP A 187 -7.82 16.61 14.45
N ASP A 188 -7.94 15.56 15.29
CA ASP A 188 -7.12 15.33 16.48
C ASP A 188 -5.87 14.45 16.21
N LEU A 189 -5.83 13.73 15.09
CA LEU A 189 -4.83 12.66 14.86
C LEU A 189 -3.48 13.18 14.36
N GLY A 190 -3.42 14.39 13.81
CA GLY A 190 -2.19 15.04 13.34
C GLY A 190 -1.91 16.41 13.96
N ALA A 191 -2.76 16.88 14.88
CA ALA A 191 -2.53 18.13 15.59
C ALA A 191 -1.33 17.97 16.53
N LEU A 192 -0.33 18.84 16.36
CA LEU A 192 0.78 18.92 17.30
C LEU A 192 0.23 19.39 18.65
N ASP A 193 0.61 18.73 19.74
CA ASP A 193 0.23 19.17 21.08
C ASP A 193 0.79 20.59 21.33
N PRO A 194 -0.04 21.61 21.60
CA PRO A 194 0.42 22.97 21.83
C PRO A 194 1.46 23.06 22.96
N ALA A 195 1.35 22.21 23.98
CA ALA A 195 2.33 22.16 25.07
C ALA A 195 3.67 21.58 24.58
N ALA A 196 3.66 20.57 23.72
CA ALA A 196 4.86 20.03 23.08
C ALA A 196 5.53 21.06 22.15
N VAL A 197 4.74 21.81 21.38
CA VAL A 197 5.23 22.91 20.53
C VAL A 197 5.91 23.98 21.37
N ALA A 198 5.23 24.48 22.42
CA ALA A 198 5.76 25.51 23.30
C ALA A 198 7.07 25.06 23.97
N ARG A 199 7.10 23.82 24.48
CA ARG A 199 8.30 23.24 25.09
C ARG A 199 9.47 23.15 24.12
N VAL A 200 9.26 22.70 22.88
CA VAL A 200 10.37 22.61 21.91
C VAL A 200 10.85 23.98 21.47
N ARG A 201 9.96 24.98 21.36
CA ARG A 201 10.36 26.38 21.10
C ARG A 201 11.24 26.92 22.22
N GLU A 202 10.87 26.68 23.47
CA GLU A 202 11.67 27.08 24.64
C GLU A 202 13.03 26.36 24.67
N GLU A 203 13.06 25.03 24.47
CA GLU A 203 14.28 24.23 24.46
C GLU A 203 15.21 24.54 23.27
N ALA A 204 14.67 25.04 22.15
CA ALA A 204 15.46 25.40 20.98
C ALA A 204 15.98 26.84 21.03
N TRP A 205 15.32 27.73 21.79
CA TRP A 205 15.73 29.12 21.88
C TRP A 205 17.04 29.27 22.67
N PRO A 206 18.01 30.07 22.21
CA PRO A 206 19.27 30.28 22.93
C PRO A 206 19.04 30.94 24.29
N THR A 207 19.78 30.50 25.31
CA THR A 207 19.79 31.12 26.65
C THR A 207 21.17 31.68 26.97
N PRO A 208 21.60 32.77 26.30
CA PRO A 208 22.92 33.35 26.50
C PRO A 208 23.05 33.99 27.88
N THR A 209 24.25 33.91 28.45
CA THR A 209 24.59 34.50 29.75
C THR A 209 25.48 35.73 29.63
N CYS A 210 26.12 35.92 28.48
CA CYS A 210 26.97 37.06 28.19
C CYS A 210 26.87 37.51 26.72
N ALA A 211 27.53 38.61 26.37
CA ALA A 211 27.53 39.15 25.01
C ALA A 211 28.20 38.20 23.99
N ASP A 212 29.23 37.45 24.39
CA ASP A 212 29.86 36.49 23.48
C ASP A 212 28.90 35.33 23.12
N ASP A 213 28.11 34.83 24.08
CA ASP A 213 27.08 33.82 23.83
C ASP A 213 26.01 34.32 22.84
N VAL A 214 25.63 35.61 22.90
CA VAL A 214 24.71 36.23 21.94
C VAL A 214 25.31 36.25 20.53
N HIS A 215 26.60 36.60 20.42
CA HIS A 215 27.30 36.59 19.13
C HIS A 215 27.36 35.18 18.53
N GLU A 216 27.69 34.17 19.34
CA GLU A 216 27.68 32.77 18.92
C GLU A 216 26.28 32.30 18.48
N ALA A 217 25.24 32.70 19.23
CA ALA A 217 23.86 32.40 18.86
C ALA A 217 23.51 32.98 17.48
N LEU A 218 23.87 34.25 17.21
CA LEU A 218 23.63 34.91 15.92
C LEU A 218 24.38 34.25 14.76
N LEU A 219 25.60 33.74 14.98
CA LEU A 219 26.36 33.02 13.96
C LEU A 219 25.65 31.74 13.49
N TRP A 220 24.88 31.09 14.37
CA TRP A 220 24.15 29.86 14.08
C TRP A 220 22.69 30.09 13.66
N MET A 221 21.93 30.90 14.42
CA MET A 221 20.51 31.17 14.17
C MET A 221 20.26 32.18 13.04
N GLY A 222 21.31 32.83 12.54
CA GLY A 222 21.27 33.82 11.47
C GLY A 222 20.95 35.23 11.95
N PHE A 223 19.77 35.45 12.53
CA PHE A 223 19.34 36.77 12.99
C PHE A 223 18.31 36.72 14.11
N VAL A 224 18.21 37.81 14.87
CA VAL A 224 17.13 38.06 15.85
C VAL A 224 16.42 39.37 15.53
N ARG A 225 15.10 39.41 15.68
CA ARG A 225 14.32 40.65 15.50
C ARG A 225 14.27 41.47 16.78
N ASP A 226 14.04 42.77 16.64
CA ASP A 226 13.99 43.73 17.75
C ASP A 226 12.95 43.40 18.84
N ASP A 227 11.90 42.67 18.46
CA ASP A 227 10.76 42.27 19.30
C ASP A 227 10.96 40.92 20.01
N GLU A 228 11.89 40.08 19.54
CA GLU A 228 12.01 38.69 19.98
C GLU A 228 12.89 38.51 21.22
N ALA A 229 13.89 39.37 21.40
CA ALA A 229 14.85 39.25 22.51
C ALA A 229 15.13 40.60 23.20
N PRO A 230 14.14 41.22 23.87
CA PRO A 230 14.32 42.51 24.53
C PRO A 230 15.41 42.47 25.62
N HIS A 231 15.63 41.32 26.24
CA HIS A 231 16.66 41.10 27.26
C HIS A 231 18.09 41.04 26.70
N TRP A 232 18.28 40.82 25.38
CA TRP A 232 19.61 40.83 24.74
C TRP A 232 20.05 42.24 24.34
N ARG A 233 19.17 43.25 24.41
CA ARG A 233 19.47 44.61 23.93
C ARG A 233 20.76 45.23 24.47
N PRO A 234 21.10 45.14 25.78
CA PRO A 234 22.36 45.68 26.27
C PRO A 234 23.56 45.03 25.60
N TRP A 235 23.55 43.69 25.47
CA TRP A 235 24.62 42.93 24.83
C TRP A 235 24.71 43.18 23.31
N LEU A 236 23.57 43.31 22.63
CA LEU A 236 23.54 43.65 21.21
C LEU A 236 24.11 45.04 20.94
N ALA A 237 23.83 46.02 21.81
CA ALA A 237 24.40 47.36 21.71
C ALA A 237 25.92 47.36 21.93
N ASP A 238 26.41 46.59 22.90
CA ASP A 238 27.85 46.41 23.14
C ASP A 238 28.56 45.76 21.93
N LEU A 239 27.94 44.72 21.34
CA LEU A 239 28.46 44.04 20.15
C LEU A 239 28.42 44.91 18.88
N GLU A 240 27.39 45.74 18.74
CA GLU A 240 27.28 46.71 17.65
C GLU A 240 28.34 47.80 17.78
N ALA A 241 28.56 48.34 18.98
CA ALA A 241 29.64 49.29 19.25
C ALA A 241 31.03 48.69 19.01
N ALA A 242 31.21 47.40 19.28
CA ALA A 242 32.42 46.64 18.98
C ALA A 242 32.57 46.28 17.48
N GLY A 243 31.56 46.56 16.64
CA GLY A 243 31.58 46.23 15.22
C GLY A 243 31.57 44.72 14.95
N ARG A 244 30.87 43.94 15.78
CA ARG A 244 30.68 42.49 15.59
C ARG A 244 29.27 42.13 15.10
N VAL A 245 28.27 42.96 15.41
CA VAL A 245 26.88 42.81 14.98
C VAL A 245 26.46 44.04 14.17
N ALA A 246 25.61 43.86 13.18
CA ALA A 246 24.98 44.93 12.41
C ALA A 246 23.46 44.91 12.60
N HIS A 247 22.85 46.09 12.76
CA HIS A 247 21.41 46.27 12.73
C HIS A 247 20.94 46.65 11.32
N VAL A 248 20.10 45.80 10.72
CA VAL A 248 19.59 45.99 9.35
C VAL A 248 18.10 45.69 9.35
N GLU A 249 17.28 46.62 8.88
CA GLU A 249 15.83 46.43 8.69
C GLU A 249 15.10 45.81 9.92
N SER A 250 15.43 46.29 11.12
CA SER A 250 14.88 45.80 12.42
C SER A 250 15.32 44.38 12.80
N ARG A 251 16.48 43.93 12.31
CA ARG A 251 17.10 42.65 12.61
C ARG A 251 18.57 42.85 13.00
N PHE A 252 19.03 42.12 14.01
CA PHE A 252 20.45 42.04 14.34
C PHE A 252 21.07 40.79 13.71
N VAL A 253 22.18 40.97 12.99
CA VAL A 253 22.92 39.93 12.28
C VAL A 253 24.41 40.02 12.62
N ALA A 254 25.10 38.90 12.82
CA ALA A 254 26.55 38.90 12.99
C ALA A 254 27.26 39.35 11.70
N ILE A 255 28.26 40.24 11.81
CA ILE A 255 28.93 40.85 10.65
C ILE A 255 29.65 39.79 9.80
N GLU A 256 30.14 38.71 10.39
CA GLU A 256 30.76 37.60 9.67
C GLU A 256 29.77 36.89 8.74
N VAL A 257 28.50 36.79 9.15
CA VAL A 257 27.43 36.23 8.32
C VAL A 257 27.01 37.23 7.24
N TRP A 258 26.95 38.52 7.60
CA TRP A 258 26.58 39.60 6.68
C TRP A 258 27.66 39.92 5.62
N ARG A 259 28.95 39.70 5.88
CA ARG A 259 30.01 40.01 4.90
C ARG A 259 30.41 38.85 4.01
N ASP A 260 30.08 37.62 4.37
CA ASP A 260 30.39 36.44 3.56
C ASP A 260 29.31 36.25 2.48
N PRO A 261 29.62 36.41 1.17
CA PRO A 261 28.65 36.26 0.10
C PRO A 261 28.00 34.87 0.03
N LYS A 262 28.64 33.84 0.60
CA LYS A 262 28.09 32.48 0.69
C LYS A 262 27.14 32.28 1.87
N ARG A 263 27.25 33.09 2.93
CA ARG A 263 26.42 33.01 4.15
C ARG A 263 25.38 34.12 4.25
N HIS A 264 25.56 35.21 3.50
CA HIS A 264 24.57 36.26 3.29
C HIS A 264 23.42 35.80 2.36
N ASP A 265 23.52 34.62 1.75
CA ASP A 265 22.39 34.04 1.02
C ASP A 265 21.15 33.98 1.93
N ALA A 266 20.05 34.62 1.50
CA ALA A 266 18.79 34.67 2.23
C ALA A 266 18.30 33.26 2.61
N LYS A 267 18.61 32.26 1.78
CA LYS A 267 18.32 30.85 2.06
C LYS A 267 19.09 30.31 3.27
N ALA A 268 20.37 30.66 3.41
CA ALA A 268 21.22 30.22 4.51
C ALA A 268 20.80 30.87 5.83
N LEU A 269 20.47 32.16 5.81
CA LEU A 269 19.93 32.89 6.96
C LEU A 269 18.58 32.31 7.40
N LEU A 270 17.68 32.05 6.46
CA LEU A 270 16.40 31.42 6.75
C LEU A 270 16.59 30.02 7.34
N ARG A 271 17.52 29.22 6.79
CA ARG A 271 17.84 27.89 7.32
C ARG A 271 18.25 27.94 8.80
N GLY A 272 19.17 28.83 9.18
CA GLY A 272 19.58 29.00 10.57
C GLY A 272 18.42 29.44 11.47
N ARG A 273 17.58 30.35 10.98
CA ARG A 273 16.41 30.85 11.72
C ARG A 273 15.40 29.75 12.03
N LEU A 274 15.23 28.79 11.12
CA LEU A 274 14.30 27.68 11.27
C LEU A 274 14.70 26.68 12.38
N GLU A 275 15.97 26.66 12.79
CA GLU A 275 16.45 25.77 13.86
C GLU A 275 15.99 26.19 15.27
N VAL A 276 15.43 27.40 15.41
CA VAL A 276 15.00 27.98 16.71
C VAL A 276 13.53 28.42 16.77
N LEU A 277 12.84 28.56 15.62
CA LEU A 277 11.46 29.08 15.56
C LEU A 277 10.38 28.06 15.96
N GLY A 278 10.63 26.77 15.73
CA GLY A 278 9.57 25.75 15.76
C GLY A 278 8.57 25.90 14.60
N PRO A 279 7.36 25.31 14.68
CA PRO A 279 6.37 25.35 13.60
C PRO A 279 5.80 26.77 13.47
N PHE A 280 5.73 27.33 12.26
CA PHE A 280 5.17 28.66 12.02
C PHE A 280 4.40 28.69 10.68
N THR A 281 3.43 29.58 10.57
CA THR A 281 2.60 29.71 9.36
C THR A 281 3.25 30.69 8.38
N ALA A 282 3.47 30.27 7.14
CA ALA A 282 3.88 31.15 6.04
C ALA A 282 3.13 30.75 4.77
N GLY A 283 2.31 31.68 4.26
CA GLY A 283 1.54 31.50 3.02
C GLY A 283 2.30 31.96 1.77
N PRO A 284 1.69 31.83 0.58
CA PRO A 284 2.28 32.23 -0.70
C PRO A 284 2.71 33.70 -0.77
N ASP A 285 2.02 34.57 -0.02
CA ASP A 285 2.30 36.01 0.04
C ASP A 285 3.54 36.36 0.88
N SER A 286 4.13 35.38 1.59
CA SER A 286 5.33 35.60 2.40
C SER A 286 6.57 35.69 1.51
N PRO A 287 7.49 36.67 1.73
CA PRO A 287 8.76 36.75 1.00
C PRO A 287 9.63 35.50 1.17
N ASP A 288 9.43 34.74 2.27
CA ASP A 288 10.19 33.53 2.56
C ASP A 288 9.63 32.30 1.81
N TYR A 289 8.42 32.36 1.25
CA TYR A 289 7.73 31.20 0.66
C TYR A 289 8.52 30.49 -0.46
N PRO A 290 9.13 31.21 -1.44
CA PRO A 290 9.95 30.55 -2.47
C PRO A 290 11.18 29.84 -1.89
N LEU A 291 11.78 30.39 -0.83
CA LEU A 291 12.95 29.79 -0.15
C LEU A 291 12.54 28.56 0.67
N LEU A 292 11.36 28.59 1.30
CA LEU A 292 10.79 27.44 2.01
C LEU A 292 10.52 26.26 1.06
N LEU A 293 10.02 26.52 -0.16
CA LEU A 293 9.84 25.48 -1.18
C LEU A 293 11.16 24.82 -1.58
N GLN A 294 12.24 25.61 -1.71
CA GLN A 294 13.56 25.06 -2.00
C GLN A 294 14.13 24.25 -0.84
N LEU A 295 13.95 24.72 0.40
CA LEU A 295 14.40 24.01 1.60
C LEU A 295 13.59 22.73 1.86
N GLU A 296 12.32 22.70 1.47
CA GLU A 296 11.47 21.49 1.43
C GLU A 296 11.99 20.48 0.40
N ALA A 297 12.37 20.93 -0.80
CA ALA A 297 12.98 20.07 -1.82
C ALA A 297 14.33 19.45 -1.37
N GLU A 298 15.10 20.17 -0.56
CA GLU A 298 16.32 19.67 0.11
C GLU A 298 16.01 18.81 1.36
N GLY A 299 14.73 18.72 1.74
CA GLY A 299 14.24 17.97 2.89
C GLY A 299 14.56 18.60 4.24
N VAL A 300 15.05 19.84 4.32
CA VAL A 300 15.41 20.54 5.57
C VAL A 300 14.18 20.91 6.39
N VAL A 301 13.11 21.30 5.71
CA VAL A 301 11.84 21.78 6.29
C VAL A 301 10.72 20.88 5.80
N LEU A 302 9.72 20.66 6.65
CA LEU A 302 8.53 19.89 6.33
C LEU A 302 7.28 20.72 6.59
N ARG A 303 6.22 20.45 5.82
CA ARG A 303 4.89 20.99 6.09
C ARG A 303 4.22 20.19 7.21
N THR A 304 3.54 20.89 8.10
CA THR A 304 2.74 20.36 9.19
C THR A 304 1.46 21.19 9.35
N ARG A 305 0.56 20.81 10.27
CA ARG A 305 -0.60 21.61 10.64
C ARG A 305 -0.43 22.18 12.04
N LEU A 306 -0.66 23.47 12.17
CA LEU A 306 -0.72 24.18 13.44
C LEU A 306 -2.05 24.94 13.48
N ASP A 307 -2.87 24.68 14.49
CA ASP A 307 -4.19 25.31 14.67
C ASP A 307 -5.09 25.28 13.41
N GLY A 308 -5.03 24.16 12.67
CA GLY A 308 -5.81 23.98 11.45
C GLY A 308 -5.25 24.65 10.19
N ALA A 309 -4.15 25.42 10.27
CA ALA A 309 -3.49 26.02 9.11
C ALA A 309 -2.21 25.26 8.72
N THR A 310 -1.80 25.38 7.45
CA THR A 310 -0.52 24.85 6.97
C THR A 310 0.63 25.64 7.60
N ALA A 311 1.54 24.93 8.25
CA ALA A 311 2.72 25.47 8.90
C ALA A 311 3.98 24.78 8.38
N TRP A 312 5.12 25.45 8.55
CA TRP A 312 6.45 24.99 8.19
C TRP A 312 7.24 24.74 9.45
N CYS A 313 8.01 23.65 9.49
CA CYS A 313 8.87 23.33 10.63
C CYS A 313 10.15 22.63 10.16
N GLU A 314 11.29 22.95 10.78
CA GLU A 314 12.53 22.21 10.57
C GLU A 314 12.35 20.74 10.98
N ARG A 315 12.93 19.83 10.19
CA ARG A 315 12.73 18.38 10.29
C ARG A 315 13.03 17.81 11.69
N ARG A 316 14.15 18.21 12.32
CA ARG A 316 14.57 17.70 13.64
C ARG A 316 13.68 18.26 14.75
N LEU A 317 13.31 19.54 14.71
CA LEU A 317 12.36 20.13 15.64
C LEU A 317 10.98 19.46 15.53
N LEU A 318 10.48 19.26 14.31
CA LEU A 318 9.21 18.59 14.08
C LEU A 318 9.22 17.16 14.63
N ALA A 319 10.30 16.41 14.42
CA ALA A 319 10.47 15.07 14.97
C ALA A 319 10.50 15.05 16.51
N ARG A 320 11.08 16.09 17.15
CA ARG A 320 11.04 16.25 18.62
C ARG A 320 9.63 16.55 19.11
N ILE A 321 8.91 17.47 18.46
CA ILE A 321 7.53 17.83 18.82
C ILE A 321 6.61 16.61 18.71
N HIS A 322 6.71 15.84 17.62
CA HIS A 322 5.95 14.60 17.47
C HIS A 322 6.28 13.59 18.56
N ARG A 323 7.55 13.43 18.92
CA ARG A 323 7.95 12.53 20.01
C ARG A 323 7.32 12.93 21.34
N TYR A 324 7.40 14.21 21.71
CA TYR A 324 6.79 14.71 22.94
C TYR A 324 5.26 14.57 22.93
N THR A 325 4.62 14.89 21.80
CA THR A 325 3.17 14.71 21.61
C THR A 325 2.78 13.24 21.81
N LEU A 326 3.48 12.31 21.17
CA LEU A 326 3.24 10.87 21.31
C LEU A 326 3.50 10.38 22.74
N ASP A 327 4.54 10.86 23.42
CA ASP A 327 4.84 10.48 24.80
C ASP A 327 3.78 10.97 25.78
N THR A 328 3.20 12.16 25.57
CA THR A 328 2.04 12.66 26.33
C THR A 328 0.83 11.78 26.09
N LEU A 329 0.46 11.54 24.83
CA LEU A 329 -0.68 10.71 24.45
C LEU A 329 -0.55 9.27 24.99
N ARG A 330 0.66 8.71 25.02
CA ARG A 330 0.96 7.39 25.62
C ARG A 330 0.67 7.34 27.12
N ARG A 331 0.89 8.45 27.84
CA ARG A 331 0.67 8.56 29.28
C ARG A 331 -0.80 8.77 29.65
N GLU A 332 -1.59 9.36 28.76
CA GLU A 332 -3.03 9.59 28.97
C GLU A 332 -3.87 8.32 28.83
N ILE A 333 -3.32 7.24 28.31
CA ILE A 333 -4.03 5.97 28.16
C ILE A 333 -4.17 5.30 29.52
N GLU A 334 -5.40 5.25 30.03
CA GLU A 334 -5.74 4.47 31.20
C GLU A 334 -5.89 2.98 30.82
N PRO A 335 -5.07 2.07 31.38
CA PRO A 335 -5.10 0.66 31.02
C PRO A 335 -6.37 -0.03 31.52
N VAL A 336 -6.95 -0.90 30.69
CA VAL A 336 -8.07 -1.77 31.05
C VAL A 336 -7.57 -3.03 31.77
N SER A 337 -8.44 -3.62 32.61
CA SER A 337 -8.15 -4.91 33.25
C SER A 337 -8.07 -6.03 32.21
N VAL A 338 -7.42 -7.16 32.56
CA VAL A 338 -7.38 -8.35 31.68
C VAL A 338 -8.80 -8.86 31.39
N ALA A 339 -9.70 -8.85 32.40
CA ALA A 339 -11.09 -9.26 32.23
C ALA A 339 -11.86 -8.35 31.25
N ASP A 340 -11.66 -7.03 31.33
CA ASP A 340 -12.25 -6.09 30.38
C ASP A 340 -11.71 -6.27 28.97
N PHE A 341 -10.41 -6.56 28.84
CA PHE A 341 -9.80 -6.82 27.55
C PHE A 341 -10.31 -8.13 26.92
N GLU A 342 -10.56 -9.18 27.71
CA GLU A 342 -11.21 -10.40 27.20
C GLU A 342 -12.64 -10.16 26.72
N ARG A 343 -13.42 -9.34 27.44
CA ARG A 343 -14.75 -8.91 26.99
C ARG A 343 -14.66 -8.11 25.69
N PHE A 344 -13.69 -7.20 25.61
CA PHE A 344 -13.40 -6.47 24.38
C PHE A 344 -13.08 -7.41 23.22
N LEU A 345 -12.22 -8.40 23.41
CA LEU A 345 -11.85 -9.34 22.33
C LEU A 345 -13.05 -10.15 21.83
N ARG A 346 -14.00 -10.52 22.69
CA ARG A 346 -15.24 -11.21 22.28
C ARG A 346 -16.13 -10.32 21.39
N ALA A 347 -16.28 -9.06 21.76
CA ALA A 347 -17.02 -8.09 20.94
C ALA A 347 -16.26 -7.79 19.63
N TRP A 348 -14.94 -7.58 19.71
CA TRP A 348 -14.08 -7.25 18.58
C TRP A 348 -14.03 -8.36 17.53
N GLN A 349 -13.99 -9.63 17.97
CA GLN A 349 -13.99 -10.79 17.07
C GLN A 349 -15.40 -11.35 16.81
N HIS A 350 -16.45 -10.57 17.08
CA HIS A 350 -17.84 -10.91 16.75
C HIS A 350 -18.37 -12.19 17.42
N VAL A 351 -17.75 -12.65 18.50
CA VAL A 351 -18.21 -13.84 19.27
C VAL A 351 -19.32 -13.46 20.27
N ASP A 352 -19.38 -12.19 20.67
CA ASP A 352 -20.47 -11.66 21.48
C ASP A 352 -21.77 -11.57 20.65
N ASP A 353 -22.89 -11.98 21.25
CA ASP A 353 -24.19 -12.08 20.56
C ASP A 353 -24.66 -10.78 19.91
N GLU A 354 -24.34 -9.63 20.52
CA GLU A 354 -24.69 -8.29 20.02
C GLU A 354 -23.85 -7.90 18.79
N PHE A 355 -22.65 -8.46 18.67
CA PHE A 355 -21.67 -8.10 17.64
C PHE A 355 -21.54 -9.13 16.52
N ARG A 356 -22.31 -10.22 16.56
CA ARG A 356 -22.31 -11.23 15.50
C ARG A 356 -22.68 -10.62 14.14
N LEU A 357 -21.95 -11.04 13.13
CA LEU A 357 -22.13 -10.65 11.74
C LEU A 357 -23.24 -11.49 11.08
N ASP A 358 -23.68 -11.08 9.90
CA ASP A 358 -24.75 -11.75 9.14
C ASP A 358 -24.36 -11.96 7.67
N GLY A 359 -24.85 -13.07 7.08
CA GLY A 359 -24.73 -13.37 5.65
C GLY A 359 -23.31 -13.64 5.13
N PRO A 360 -23.14 -13.72 3.79
CA PRO A 360 -21.85 -14.01 3.15
C PRO A 360 -20.81 -12.90 3.34
N ALA A 361 -21.25 -11.63 3.40
CA ALA A 361 -20.36 -10.51 3.73
C ALA A 361 -19.78 -10.65 5.16
N GLY A 362 -20.58 -11.14 6.11
CA GLY A 362 -20.11 -11.45 7.46
C GLY A 362 -19.03 -12.54 7.47
N VAL A 363 -19.21 -13.60 6.67
CA VAL A 363 -18.19 -14.65 6.50
C VAL A 363 -16.89 -14.08 5.95
N ARG A 364 -16.95 -13.22 4.91
CA ARG A 364 -15.76 -12.54 4.37
C ARG A 364 -15.06 -11.70 5.43
N ALA A 365 -15.80 -10.93 6.23
CA ALA A 365 -15.21 -10.11 7.29
C ALA A 365 -14.51 -10.94 8.38
N VAL A 366 -15.05 -12.11 8.74
CA VAL A 366 -14.37 -13.05 9.67
C VAL A 366 -13.08 -13.58 9.06
N ILE A 367 -13.09 -13.93 7.76
CA ILE A 367 -11.89 -14.39 7.05
C ILE A 367 -10.83 -13.28 7.01
N ASP A 368 -11.22 -12.04 6.71
CA ASP A 368 -10.32 -10.88 6.69
C ASP A 368 -9.71 -10.62 8.08
N GLN A 369 -10.47 -10.84 9.16
CA GLN A 369 -10.01 -10.63 10.52
C GLN A 369 -9.10 -11.75 11.03
N LEU A 370 -9.38 -13.00 10.65
CA LEU A 370 -8.63 -14.20 11.06
C LEU A 370 -7.59 -14.64 10.02
N ALA A 371 -7.35 -13.81 9.00
CA ALA A 371 -6.50 -14.12 7.85
C ALA A 371 -5.12 -14.66 8.26
N GLY A 372 -4.80 -15.90 7.92
CA GLY A 372 -3.49 -16.50 8.24
C GLY A 372 -3.38 -17.15 9.64
N TYR A 373 -4.41 -17.11 10.48
CA TYR A 373 -4.42 -17.84 11.76
C TYR A 373 -4.72 -19.33 11.53
N GLU A 374 -3.91 -20.21 12.13
CA GLU A 374 -4.06 -21.67 12.00
C GLU A 374 -5.15 -22.22 12.93
N ILE A 375 -6.19 -22.79 12.33
CA ILE A 375 -7.28 -23.46 13.04
C ILE A 375 -7.47 -24.86 12.44
N PRO A 376 -7.74 -25.91 13.24
CA PRO A 376 -8.10 -27.22 12.71
C PRO A 376 -9.22 -27.13 11.67
N ALA A 377 -9.07 -27.80 10.53
CA ALA A 377 -10.02 -27.73 9.42
C ALA A 377 -11.48 -27.95 9.83
N ALA A 378 -11.74 -28.92 10.71
CA ALA A 378 -13.10 -29.21 11.17
C ALA A 378 -13.70 -28.10 12.05
N ALA A 379 -12.87 -27.33 12.77
CA ALA A 379 -13.34 -26.31 13.70
C ALA A 379 -13.82 -25.03 13.01
N TRP A 380 -13.40 -24.77 11.76
CA TRP A 380 -13.84 -23.58 11.00
C TRP A 380 -15.37 -23.51 10.86
N GLU A 381 -16.00 -24.58 10.34
CA GLU A 381 -17.46 -24.62 10.16
C GLU A 381 -18.22 -25.15 11.38
N ALA A 382 -17.56 -25.90 12.28
CA ALA A 382 -18.22 -26.44 13.47
C ALA A 382 -18.31 -25.42 14.63
N GLU A 383 -17.31 -24.56 14.78
CA GLU A 383 -17.14 -23.73 15.98
C GLU A 383 -16.91 -22.25 15.63
N VAL A 384 -15.95 -21.95 14.75
CA VAL A 384 -15.44 -20.58 14.55
C VAL A 384 -16.41 -19.68 13.78
N LEU A 385 -16.90 -20.13 12.62
CA LEU A 385 -17.83 -19.36 11.78
C LEU A 385 -19.23 -19.27 12.41
N PRO A 386 -19.84 -20.36 12.94
CA PRO A 386 -21.14 -20.26 13.61
C PRO A 386 -21.14 -19.37 14.86
N ALA A 387 -20.01 -19.28 15.57
CA ALA A 387 -19.89 -18.38 16.72
C ALA A 387 -19.89 -16.90 16.31
N ARG A 388 -19.44 -16.57 15.09
CA ARG A 388 -19.22 -15.19 14.63
C ARG A 388 -20.28 -14.70 13.65
N VAL A 389 -20.94 -15.61 12.93
CA VAL A 389 -21.94 -15.31 11.92
C VAL A 389 -23.27 -15.95 12.31
N ARG A 390 -24.29 -15.13 12.51
CA ARG A 390 -25.62 -15.58 12.92
C ARG A 390 -26.25 -16.41 11.80
N GLY A 391 -26.74 -17.60 12.16
CA GLY A 391 -27.39 -18.51 11.21
C GLY A 391 -26.47 -18.99 10.09
N TYR A 392 -25.15 -19.10 10.36
CA TYR A 392 -24.14 -19.52 9.39
C TYR A 392 -24.58 -20.73 8.55
N ARG A 393 -24.37 -20.62 7.23
CA ARG A 393 -24.57 -21.68 6.24
C ARG A 393 -23.28 -21.93 5.49
N SER A 394 -22.94 -23.20 5.31
CA SER A 394 -21.76 -23.64 4.55
C SER A 394 -21.67 -23.06 3.14
N GLU A 395 -22.82 -22.85 2.48
CA GLU A 395 -22.92 -22.26 1.13
C GLU A 395 -22.31 -20.85 1.06
N TRP A 396 -22.39 -20.06 2.14
CA TRP A 396 -21.83 -18.71 2.16
C TRP A 396 -20.30 -18.70 2.10
N LEU A 397 -19.65 -19.69 2.72
CA LEU A 397 -18.19 -19.83 2.61
C LEU A 397 -17.78 -20.25 1.21
N ASP A 398 -18.53 -21.18 0.61
CA ASP A 398 -18.29 -21.63 -0.76
C ASP A 398 -18.52 -20.49 -1.77
N GLU A 399 -19.56 -19.67 -1.59
CA GLU A 399 -19.84 -18.48 -2.40
C GLU A 399 -18.69 -17.46 -2.35
N VAL A 400 -18.18 -17.14 -1.16
CA VAL A 400 -17.04 -16.21 -0.98
C VAL A 400 -15.76 -16.74 -1.63
N MET A 401 -15.53 -18.05 -1.65
CA MET A 401 -14.36 -18.64 -2.30
C MET A 401 -14.51 -18.70 -3.83
N LEU A 402 -15.70 -19.06 -4.34
CA LEU A 402 -15.99 -19.14 -5.77
C LEU A 402 -15.93 -17.77 -6.45
N THR A 403 -16.38 -16.72 -5.76
CA THR A 403 -16.26 -15.32 -6.22
C THR A 403 -14.83 -14.80 -6.18
N GLY A 404 -13.88 -15.59 -5.66
CA GLY A 404 -12.47 -15.23 -5.55
C GLY A 404 -12.14 -14.34 -4.35
N GLY A 405 -13.08 -14.13 -3.43
CA GLY A 405 -12.87 -13.30 -2.25
C GLY A 405 -12.02 -13.96 -1.17
N ALA A 406 -12.06 -15.29 -1.06
CA ALA A 406 -11.23 -16.02 -0.10
C ALA A 406 -10.60 -17.26 -0.71
N THR A 407 -9.58 -17.76 -0.04
CA THR A 407 -9.05 -19.09 -0.28
C THR A 407 -8.48 -19.65 1.03
N TRP A 408 -8.04 -20.90 1.00
CA TRP A 408 -7.52 -21.60 2.16
C TRP A 408 -6.25 -22.36 1.82
N ALA A 409 -5.35 -22.45 2.79
CA ALA A 409 -4.15 -23.27 2.68
C ALA A 409 -3.61 -23.65 4.06
N ARG A 410 -2.79 -24.69 4.09
CA ARG A 410 -1.88 -24.94 5.20
C ARG A 410 -0.53 -24.33 4.87
N LEU A 411 -0.11 -23.37 5.68
CA LEU A 411 1.15 -22.65 5.52
C LEU A 411 2.26 -23.27 6.39
N TRP A 412 1.93 -23.67 7.62
CA TRP A 412 2.91 -24.09 8.61
C TRP A 412 2.82 -25.58 8.94
N GLY A 413 3.98 -26.16 9.25
CA GLY A 413 4.11 -27.51 9.79
C GLY A 413 4.34 -28.62 8.76
N ALA A 414 4.92 -29.70 9.25
CA ALA A 414 5.41 -30.85 8.47
C ALA A 414 4.70 -32.17 8.83
N ALA A 415 3.71 -32.14 9.73
CA ALA A 415 3.09 -33.35 10.28
C ALA A 415 1.88 -33.82 9.47
N THR A 416 1.87 -35.11 9.14
CA THR A 416 0.72 -35.84 8.60
C THR A 416 -0.27 -36.12 9.73
N SER A 417 -1.34 -35.32 9.80
CA SER A 417 -2.46 -35.53 10.72
C SER A 417 -3.74 -35.83 9.94
N PRO A 418 -4.73 -36.50 10.54
CA PRO A 418 -6.07 -36.59 9.94
C PRO A 418 -6.56 -35.19 9.57
N VAL A 419 -7.21 -35.06 8.42
CA VAL A 419 -7.65 -33.78 7.85
C VAL A 419 -8.44 -32.95 8.87
N SER A 420 -9.26 -33.59 9.71
CA SER A 420 -10.04 -32.92 10.75
C SER A 420 -9.22 -32.14 11.78
N ARG A 421 -7.99 -32.58 12.06
CA ARG A 421 -7.07 -31.94 13.02
C ARG A 421 -5.97 -31.12 12.34
N THR A 422 -5.92 -31.16 11.01
CA THR A 422 -4.94 -30.42 10.24
C THR A 422 -5.19 -28.93 10.38
N PRO A 423 -4.21 -28.15 10.90
CA PRO A 423 -4.35 -26.70 10.96
C PRO A 423 -4.32 -26.12 9.55
N ILE A 424 -5.34 -25.35 9.22
CA ILE A 424 -5.42 -24.58 7.97
C ILE A 424 -5.75 -23.14 8.31
N ALA A 425 -5.32 -22.23 7.43
CA ALA A 425 -5.68 -20.83 7.50
C ALA A 425 -6.60 -20.48 6.32
N LEU A 426 -7.59 -19.64 6.60
CA LEU A 426 -8.33 -18.90 5.59
C LEU A 426 -7.67 -17.53 5.42
N PHE A 427 -7.74 -16.95 4.22
CA PHE A 427 -7.25 -15.61 3.96
C PHE A 427 -7.90 -15.02 2.68
N PRO A 428 -7.89 -13.69 2.54
CA PRO A 428 -8.17 -13.03 1.27
C PRO A 428 -7.32 -13.63 0.15
N ARG A 429 -7.91 -13.89 -1.01
CA ARG A 429 -7.19 -14.53 -2.10
C ARG A 429 -6.00 -13.68 -2.58
N GLU A 430 -6.16 -12.36 -2.54
CA GLU A 430 -5.12 -11.37 -2.84
C GLU A 430 -3.89 -11.45 -1.91
N ASP A 431 -4.07 -11.88 -0.66
CA ASP A 431 -3.00 -11.94 0.34
C ASP A 431 -2.20 -13.25 0.26
N LEU A 432 -2.71 -14.28 -0.45
CA LEU A 432 -2.10 -15.61 -0.53
C LEU A 432 -0.59 -15.57 -0.89
N PRO A 433 -0.13 -14.80 -1.90
CA PRO A 433 1.30 -14.79 -2.27
C PRO A 433 2.20 -14.32 -1.14
N LEU A 434 1.76 -13.32 -0.35
CA LEU A 434 2.53 -12.81 0.79
C LEU A 434 2.64 -13.87 1.90
N TRP A 435 1.53 -14.53 2.21
CA TRP A 435 1.48 -15.62 3.19
C TRP A 435 2.34 -16.82 2.76
N GLN A 436 2.34 -17.15 1.48
CA GLN A 436 3.22 -18.20 0.94
C GLN A 436 4.69 -17.80 1.00
N GLY A 437 5.03 -16.55 0.69
CA GLY A 437 6.40 -16.02 0.76
C GLY A 437 6.99 -16.17 2.16
N LEU A 438 6.19 -15.94 3.20
CA LEU A 438 6.60 -16.19 4.59
C LEU A 438 6.85 -17.68 4.89
N ALA A 439 6.18 -18.59 4.20
CA ALA A 439 6.29 -20.03 4.40
C ALA A 439 7.37 -20.72 3.53
N GLU A 440 8.07 -19.99 2.65
CA GLU A 440 9.02 -20.52 1.65
C GLU A 440 10.18 -21.35 2.22
N GLY A 441 10.51 -21.20 3.50
CA GLY A 441 11.55 -21.98 4.19
C GLY A 441 11.06 -23.19 4.98
N THR A 442 9.75 -23.47 4.98
CA THR A 442 9.19 -24.54 5.81
C THR A 442 9.50 -25.90 5.17
N SER A 443 10.29 -26.73 5.87
CA SER A 443 10.52 -28.12 5.47
C SER A 443 9.20 -28.87 5.44
N ARG A 444 8.96 -29.60 4.35
CA ARG A 444 7.75 -30.40 4.15
C ARG A 444 8.18 -31.82 3.79
N PRO A 445 7.52 -32.84 4.37
CA PRO A 445 7.88 -34.23 4.15
C PRO A 445 7.66 -34.64 2.69
N ASP A 446 8.33 -35.73 2.29
CA ASP A 446 8.11 -36.34 1.00
C ASP A 446 6.72 -36.98 0.93
N PRO A 447 6.00 -36.82 -0.19
CA PRO A 447 4.67 -37.41 -0.36
C PRO A 447 4.75 -38.93 -0.51
N SER A 448 3.72 -39.64 -0.05
CA SER A 448 3.51 -41.05 -0.37
C SER A 448 3.38 -41.27 -1.89
N PRO A 449 3.53 -42.50 -2.40
CA PRO A 449 3.36 -42.78 -3.82
C PRO A 449 1.99 -42.36 -4.38
N LEU A 450 0.92 -42.50 -3.58
CA LEU A 450 -0.44 -42.09 -3.96
C LEU A 450 -0.54 -40.56 -4.03
N ALA A 451 -0.02 -39.86 -3.02
CA ALA A 451 0.05 -38.40 -2.98
C ALA A 451 0.93 -37.83 -4.11
N ALA A 452 2.05 -38.48 -4.42
CA ALA A 452 2.94 -38.11 -5.52
C ALA A 452 2.24 -38.24 -6.89
N ALA A 453 1.45 -39.29 -7.11
CA ALA A 453 0.67 -39.46 -8.34
C ALA A 453 -0.36 -38.32 -8.53
N VAL A 454 -1.05 -37.94 -7.46
CA VAL A 454 -1.99 -36.80 -7.47
C VAL A 454 -1.27 -35.48 -7.74
N LEU A 455 -0.10 -35.25 -7.13
CA LEU A 455 0.70 -34.05 -7.39
C LEU A 455 1.16 -33.95 -8.85
N THR A 456 1.63 -35.06 -9.43
CA THR A 456 2.01 -35.11 -10.85
C THR A 456 0.82 -34.80 -11.74
N GLY A 457 -0.34 -35.41 -11.48
CA GLY A 457 -1.57 -35.13 -12.24
C GLY A 457 -2.00 -33.65 -12.18
N LEU A 458 -1.98 -33.03 -10.99
CA LEU A 458 -2.28 -31.60 -10.84
C LEU A 458 -1.20 -30.69 -11.46
N GLY A 459 0.05 -31.17 -11.51
CA GLY A 459 1.16 -30.48 -12.15
C GLY A 459 1.01 -30.40 -13.66
N GLU A 460 0.64 -31.51 -14.29
CA GLU A 460 0.48 -31.65 -15.74
C GLU A 460 -0.81 -31.02 -16.28
N TYR A 461 -1.94 -31.26 -15.60
CA TYR A 461 -3.28 -30.90 -16.11
C TYR A 461 -3.88 -29.66 -15.43
N GLY A 462 -3.25 -29.14 -14.38
CA GLY A 462 -3.76 -27.98 -13.63
C GLY A 462 -4.83 -28.35 -12.60
N ALA A 463 -5.82 -27.47 -12.43
CA ALA A 463 -6.86 -27.66 -11.42
C ALA A 463 -7.92 -28.67 -11.91
N LEU A 464 -8.17 -29.73 -11.12
CA LEU A 464 -9.01 -30.86 -11.50
C LEU A 464 -10.09 -31.18 -10.45
N PHE A 465 -11.24 -31.64 -10.89
CA PHE A 465 -12.24 -32.26 -10.00
C PHE A 465 -11.83 -33.67 -9.59
N VAL A 466 -12.36 -34.19 -8.48
CA VAL A 466 -12.05 -35.55 -8.00
C VAL A 466 -12.27 -36.65 -9.06
N PRO A 467 -13.37 -36.67 -9.85
CA PRO A 467 -13.54 -37.66 -10.92
C PRO A 467 -12.47 -37.59 -12.01
N GLU A 468 -11.92 -36.41 -12.28
CA GLU A 468 -10.84 -36.21 -13.25
C GLU A 468 -9.51 -36.69 -12.67
N LEU A 469 -9.25 -36.40 -11.39
CA LEU A 469 -8.09 -36.93 -10.67
C LEU A 469 -8.08 -38.46 -10.67
N MET A 470 -9.22 -39.10 -10.37
CA MET A 470 -9.34 -40.56 -10.43
C MET A 470 -9.04 -41.10 -11.83
N ARG A 471 -9.47 -40.40 -12.89
CA ARG A 471 -9.21 -40.80 -14.28
C ARG A 471 -7.73 -40.68 -14.67
N VAL A 472 -7.08 -39.59 -14.29
CA VAL A 472 -5.67 -39.32 -14.62
C VAL A 472 -4.73 -40.21 -13.81
N THR A 473 -5.00 -40.38 -12.51
CA THR A 473 -4.15 -41.17 -11.60
C THR A 473 -4.48 -42.66 -11.59
N ARG A 474 -5.66 -43.06 -12.09
CA ARG A 474 -6.22 -44.42 -12.01
C ARG A 474 -6.43 -44.93 -10.58
N LEU A 475 -6.56 -44.02 -9.62
CA LEU A 475 -6.91 -44.32 -8.23
C LEU A 475 -8.43 -44.45 -8.09
N ASP A 476 -8.87 -45.26 -7.12
CA ASP A 476 -10.25 -45.29 -6.67
C ASP A 476 -10.55 -44.07 -5.77
N ARG A 477 -11.79 -43.96 -5.31
CA ARG A 477 -12.25 -42.79 -4.54
C ARG A 477 -11.53 -42.70 -3.19
N ASP A 478 -11.41 -43.82 -2.49
CA ASP A 478 -10.83 -43.86 -1.14
C ASP A 478 -9.34 -43.54 -1.17
N ALA A 479 -8.58 -44.12 -2.12
CA ALA A 479 -7.16 -43.81 -2.30
C ALA A 479 -6.96 -42.35 -2.76
N THR A 480 -7.88 -41.79 -3.56
CA THR A 480 -7.82 -40.38 -3.95
C THR A 480 -8.08 -39.45 -2.77
N ASP A 481 -9.07 -39.75 -1.94
CA ASP A 481 -9.39 -38.96 -0.74
C ASP A 481 -8.27 -39.07 0.31
N GLU A 482 -7.65 -40.24 0.47
CA GLU A 482 -6.48 -40.44 1.33
C GLU A 482 -5.28 -39.61 0.83
N ALA A 483 -4.96 -39.69 -0.46
CA ALA A 483 -3.89 -38.92 -1.08
C ALA A 483 -4.12 -37.40 -0.97
N LEU A 484 -5.34 -36.92 -1.23
CA LEU A 484 -5.69 -35.51 -1.06
C LEU A 484 -5.60 -35.08 0.41
N GLY A 485 -6.05 -35.91 1.35
CA GLY A 485 -5.95 -35.64 2.78
C GLY A 485 -4.51 -35.51 3.26
N GLU A 486 -3.63 -36.40 2.78
CA GLU A 486 -2.19 -36.33 3.01
C GLU A 486 -1.60 -35.03 2.43
N LEU A 487 -1.93 -34.69 1.18
CA LEU A 487 -1.42 -33.48 0.53
C LEU A 487 -1.92 -32.17 1.19
N VAL A 488 -3.14 -32.17 1.72
CA VAL A 488 -3.68 -31.07 2.53
C VAL A 488 -2.90 -30.98 3.84
N ALA A 489 -2.62 -32.11 4.49
CA ALA A 489 -1.74 -32.13 5.66
C ALA A 489 -0.32 -31.66 5.33
N MET A 490 0.17 -31.86 4.11
CA MET A 490 1.47 -31.33 3.68
C MET A 490 1.41 -29.87 3.18
N GLY A 491 0.22 -29.26 3.11
CA GLY A 491 0.03 -27.91 2.56
C GLY A 491 0.45 -27.78 1.09
N ARG A 492 0.34 -28.86 0.31
CA ARG A 492 0.77 -28.89 -1.11
C ARG A 492 -0.37 -28.60 -2.09
N VAL A 493 -1.61 -28.79 -1.65
CA VAL A 493 -2.83 -28.59 -2.46
C VAL A 493 -3.79 -27.64 -1.76
N THR A 494 -4.63 -27.01 -2.57
CA THR A 494 -5.77 -26.19 -2.16
C THR A 494 -6.96 -26.51 -3.07
N CYS A 495 -8.15 -26.02 -2.72
CA CYS A 495 -9.37 -26.20 -3.50
C CYS A 495 -10.05 -24.84 -3.70
N ASP A 496 -10.73 -24.64 -4.83
CA ASP A 496 -11.48 -23.40 -5.13
C ASP A 496 -12.73 -23.21 -4.25
N THR A 497 -13.13 -24.25 -3.49
CA THR A 497 -14.21 -24.20 -2.49
C THR A 497 -13.80 -24.88 -1.18
N PHE A 498 -14.56 -24.64 -0.12
CA PHE A 498 -14.40 -25.37 1.14
C PHE A 498 -15.12 -26.73 1.08
N ALA A 499 -16.12 -26.87 0.22
CA ALA A 499 -16.84 -28.12 -0.01
C ALA A 499 -15.92 -29.31 -0.34
N GLY A 500 -14.81 -29.11 -1.06
CA GLY A 500 -13.82 -30.15 -1.30
C GLY A 500 -13.20 -30.69 -0.01
N LEU A 501 -12.83 -29.80 0.91
CA LEU A 501 -12.31 -30.16 2.24
C LEU A 501 -13.40 -30.79 3.11
N ARG A 502 -14.62 -30.25 3.05
CA ARG A 502 -15.81 -30.77 3.74
C ARG A 502 -16.10 -32.22 3.36
N ALA A 503 -15.92 -32.59 2.09
CA ALA A 503 -16.04 -33.97 1.63
C ALA A 503 -15.00 -34.89 2.29
N LEU A 504 -13.73 -34.46 2.39
CA LEU A 504 -12.68 -35.24 3.09
C LEU A 504 -12.95 -35.40 4.59
N LEU A 505 -13.60 -34.41 5.22
CA LEU A 505 -14.00 -34.48 6.62
C LEU A 505 -15.17 -35.47 6.85
N ALA A 506 -16.05 -35.62 5.86
CA ALA A 506 -17.22 -36.49 5.92
C ALA A 506 -16.90 -37.98 5.67
N SER A 507 -15.79 -38.30 5.00
CA SER A 507 -15.35 -39.68 4.67
C SER A 507 -14.87 -40.51 5.89
N GLY A 508 -15.17 -40.09 7.13
CA GLY A 508 -14.88 -40.86 8.36
C GLY A 508 -15.91 -41.96 8.68
N PRO A 509 -15.69 -42.78 9.73
CA PRO A 509 -16.49 -43.98 10.04
C PRO A 509 -17.96 -43.72 10.46
N ARG A 510 -18.43 -42.47 10.45
CA ARG A 510 -19.84 -42.10 10.62
C ARG A 510 -20.25 -41.14 9.50
N PRO A 511 -20.89 -41.63 8.42
CA PRO A 511 -21.28 -40.79 7.31
C PRO A 511 -22.47 -39.90 7.72
N GLN A 512 -22.25 -38.60 7.85
CA GLN A 512 -23.33 -37.62 7.68
C GLN A 512 -23.60 -37.53 6.17
N ARG A 513 -24.86 -37.73 5.77
CA ARG A 513 -25.26 -37.70 4.35
C ARG A 513 -24.77 -36.41 3.70
N PRO A 514 -24.07 -36.48 2.55
CA PRO A 514 -23.74 -35.29 1.79
C PRO A 514 -25.05 -34.60 1.39
N SER A 515 -25.11 -33.28 1.56
CA SER A 515 -26.12 -32.48 0.86
C SER A 515 -25.90 -32.69 -0.64
N MET A 516 -26.82 -33.41 -1.28
CA MET A 516 -26.87 -33.65 -2.72
C MET A 516 -27.12 -32.32 -3.42
N GLY A 517 -26.05 -31.58 -3.72
CA GLY A 517 -26.14 -30.28 -4.41
C GLY A 517 -24.91 -29.38 -4.32
N GLY A 518 -23.92 -29.68 -3.49
CA GLY A 518 -22.72 -28.84 -3.33
C GLY A 518 -21.69 -28.98 -4.45
N ALA A 519 -21.09 -27.86 -4.87
CA ALA A 519 -19.94 -27.83 -5.79
C ALA A 519 -18.80 -28.69 -5.22
N THR A 520 -18.32 -29.69 -5.96
CA THR A 520 -17.29 -30.65 -5.48
C THR A 520 -15.88 -30.07 -5.40
N GLY A 521 -15.72 -28.81 -5.80
CA GLY A 521 -14.45 -28.07 -5.81
C GLY A 521 -13.40 -28.62 -6.79
N ARG A 522 -12.61 -27.75 -7.39
CA ARG A 522 -11.42 -28.09 -8.18
C ARG A 522 -10.20 -28.02 -7.30
N TRP A 523 -9.52 -29.15 -7.19
CA TRP A 523 -8.25 -29.27 -6.49
C TRP A 523 -7.13 -28.74 -7.36
N SER A 524 -6.21 -28.01 -6.76
CA SER A 524 -5.07 -27.41 -7.45
C SER A 524 -3.83 -27.44 -6.58
N LEU A 525 -2.66 -27.38 -7.20
CA LEU A 525 -1.42 -27.19 -6.48
C LEU A 525 -1.41 -25.82 -5.79
N LEU A 526 -0.98 -25.80 -4.54
CA LEU A 526 -0.61 -24.57 -3.85
C LEU A 526 0.73 -24.09 -4.43
N ARG A 527 0.67 -23.41 -5.58
CA ARG A 527 1.85 -22.88 -6.26
C ARG A 527 2.38 -21.70 -5.45
N SER A 528 3.65 -21.75 -5.06
CA SER A 528 4.35 -20.57 -4.56
C SER A 528 4.60 -19.63 -5.75
N PHE A 529 3.97 -18.46 -5.74
CA PHE A 529 4.27 -17.40 -6.72
C PHE A 529 5.63 -16.71 -6.49
N GLY A 530 6.34 -17.13 -5.44
CA GLY A 530 7.59 -16.55 -4.92
C GLY A 530 8.71 -16.26 -5.90
N HIS A 531 8.80 -16.99 -7.01
CA HIS A 531 9.85 -16.74 -8.01
C HIS A 531 9.44 -15.77 -9.13
N ALA A 532 8.14 -15.62 -9.42
CA ALA A 532 7.68 -14.73 -10.49
C ALA A 532 7.66 -13.26 -10.04
N CYS A 533 7.41 -12.99 -8.75
CA CYS A 533 7.43 -11.65 -8.18
C CYS A 533 8.82 -11.17 -7.74
N ARG A 534 9.84 -12.04 -7.76
CA ARG A 534 11.25 -11.70 -7.44
C ARG A 534 12.17 -11.59 -8.66
N ALA A 535 11.65 -11.88 -9.86
CA ALA A 535 12.43 -11.85 -11.09
C ALA A 535 12.47 -10.45 -11.76
N GLY A 536 11.74 -9.48 -11.20
CA GLY A 536 12.06 -8.06 -11.32
C GLY A 536 12.89 -7.65 -10.11
N ASP A 537 13.92 -6.86 -10.32
CA ASP A 537 14.88 -6.36 -9.32
C ASP A 537 14.25 -5.34 -8.33
N ASP A 538 13.01 -5.59 -7.88
CA ASP A 538 12.30 -4.73 -6.94
C ASP A 538 12.35 -5.40 -5.56
N GLY A 539 13.30 -4.92 -4.76
CA GLY A 539 13.43 -5.26 -3.35
C GLY A 539 12.16 -4.90 -2.57
N SER A 540 11.19 -5.81 -2.51
CA SER A 540 10.17 -5.80 -1.48
C SER A 540 10.89 -5.89 -0.14
N GLU A 541 11.17 -4.75 0.48
CA GLU A 541 11.96 -4.71 1.70
C GLU A 541 11.27 -5.58 2.77
N PRO A 542 12.02 -6.27 3.66
CA PRO A 542 11.48 -6.96 4.83
C PRO A 542 10.51 -6.08 5.67
N SER A 543 10.61 -4.77 5.48
CA SER A 543 9.76 -3.73 6.04
C SER A 543 8.26 -3.86 5.68
N ASP A 544 7.92 -4.26 4.45
CA ASP A 544 6.53 -4.27 3.96
C ASP A 544 5.75 -5.46 4.47
N VAL A 545 6.39 -6.63 4.52
CA VAL A 545 5.82 -7.85 5.10
C VAL A 545 5.57 -7.67 6.60
N ALA A 546 6.51 -7.03 7.32
CA ALA A 546 6.33 -6.71 8.74
C ALA A 546 5.16 -5.76 8.98
N GLU A 547 4.96 -4.78 8.09
CA GLU A 547 3.82 -3.86 8.17
C GLU A 547 2.50 -4.56 7.87
N HIS A 548 2.42 -5.40 6.84
CA HIS A 548 1.24 -6.21 6.56
C HIS A 548 0.87 -7.09 7.76
N LEU A 549 1.83 -7.84 8.31
CA LEU A 549 1.59 -8.68 9.49
C LEU A 549 1.18 -7.87 10.72
N ALA A 550 1.79 -6.70 10.96
CA ALA A 550 1.39 -5.81 12.04
C ALA A 550 -0.08 -5.38 11.89
N ARG A 551 -0.51 -5.00 10.68
CA ARG A 551 -1.90 -4.64 10.37
C ARG A 551 -2.85 -5.83 10.56
N GLN A 552 -2.47 -7.03 10.13
CA GLN A 552 -3.28 -8.24 10.33
C GLN A 552 -3.45 -8.57 11.83
N LEU A 553 -2.37 -8.50 12.62
CA LEU A 553 -2.41 -8.69 14.07
C LEU A 553 -3.33 -7.64 14.73
N LEU A 554 -3.18 -6.36 14.35
CA LEU A 554 -4.02 -5.27 14.84
C LEU A 554 -5.49 -5.48 14.49
N ARG A 555 -5.81 -5.86 13.25
CA ARG A 555 -7.18 -6.18 12.83
C ARG A 555 -7.76 -7.35 13.64
N ARG A 556 -6.94 -8.36 13.95
CA ARG A 556 -7.37 -9.55 14.68
C ARG A 556 -7.63 -9.32 16.17
N THR A 557 -6.71 -8.66 16.86
CA THR A 557 -6.76 -8.53 18.32
C THR A 557 -7.12 -7.13 18.79
N GLY A 558 -7.14 -6.13 17.92
CA GLY A 558 -7.35 -4.72 18.23
C GLY A 558 -6.13 -4.08 18.91
N VAL A 559 -5.52 -4.80 19.85
CA VAL A 559 -4.31 -4.44 20.59
C VAL A 559 -3.24 -5.51 20.39
N VAL A 560 -2.04 -5.11 19.99
CA VAL A 560 -0.89 -5.96 19.70
C VAL A 560 0.20 -5.74 20.74
N PHE A 561 0.71 -6.84 21.29
CA PHE A 561 1.82 -6.87 22.24
C PHE A 561 2.57 -8.20 22.08
N ARG A 562 3.78 -8.33 22.65
CA ARG A 562 4.65 -9.49 22.39
C ARG A 562 3.98 -10.86 22.54
N ARG A 563 3.08 -11.03 23.52
CA ARG A 563 2.35 -12.29 23.72
C ARG A 563 1.31 -12.58 22.63
N THR A 564 0.73 -11.58 21.96
CA THR A 564 -0.19 -11.84 20.84
C THR A 564 0.55 -12.50 19.67
N LEU A 565 1.74 -12.00 19.34
CA LEU A 565 2.61 -12.63 18.34
C LEU A 565 3.06 -14.03 18.76
N ALA A 566 3.42 -14.23 20.03
CA ALA A 566 3.90 -15.53 20.52
C ALA A 566 2.85 -16.67 20.43
N ARG A 567 1.56 -16.33 20.31
CA ARG A 567 0.49 -17.31 20.06
C ARG A 567 0.43 -17.76 18.60
N GLU A 568 1.03 -17.00 17.70
CA GLU A 568 0.99 -17.26 16.28
C GLU A 568 2.31 -17.84 15.80
N ARG A 569 2.23 -18.77 14.85
CA ARG A 569 3.41 -19.43 14.25
C ARG A 569 4.00 -18.59 13.11
N LEU A 570 4.11 -17.29 13.31
CA LEU A 570 4.65 -16.38 12.30
C LEU A 570 6.18 -16.35 12.40
N PRO A 571 6.92 -16.57 11.30
CA PRO A 571 8.38 -16.59 11.29
C PRO A 571 8.98 -15.16 11.27
N ILE A 572 8.44 -14.26 12.10
CA ILE A 572 8.91 -12.87 12.20
C ILE A 572 9.19 -12.50 13.66
N PRO A 573 10.35 -11.90 13.98
CA PRO A 573 10.64 -11.50 15.34
C PRO A 573 9.80 -10.30 15.75
N TRP A 574 9.46 -10.22 17.05
CA TRP A 574 8.72 -9.09 17.63
C TRP A 574 9.32 -7.72 17.30
N ARG A 575 10.65 -7.63 17.20
CA ARG A 575 11.37 -6.38 16.87
C ARG A 575 10.89 -5.77 15.56
N ASP A 576 10.63 -6.57 14.55
CA ASP A 576 10.30 -6.09 13.22
C ASP A 576 8.83 -5.67 13.15
N ILE A 577 7.93 -6.41 13.85
CA ILE A 577 6.54 -6.00 14.08
C ILE A 577 6.46 -4.69 14.88
N ALA A 578 7.25 -4.56 15.96
CA ALA A 578 7.28 -3.34 16.77
C ALA A 578 7.81 -2.15 15.95
N ARG A 579 8.82 -2.35 15.09
CA ARG A 579 9.29 -1.30 14.17
C ARG A 579 8.20 -0.87 13.19
N ALA A 580 7.46 -1.83 12.63
CA ALA A 580 6.33 -1.53 11.77
C ALA A 580 5.23 -0.76 12.53
N CYS A 581 4.87 -1.20 13.74
CA CYS A 581 3.89 -0.50 14.58
C CYS A 581 4.31 0.94 14.91
N ARG A 582 5.59 1.20 15.19
CA ARG A 582 6.09 2.57 15.40
C ARG A 582 5.93 3.44 14.15
N ARG A 583 6.13 2.88 12.95
CA ARG A 583 5.87 3.64 11.71
C ARG A 583 4.38 3.94 11.55
N LEU A 584 3.51 2.97 11.82
CA LEU A 584 2.06 3.15 11.80
C LEU A 584 1.60 4.20 12.83
N GLU A 585 2.23 4.25 14.01
CA GLU A 585 1.96 5.25 15.04
C GLU A 585 2.41 6.65 14.60
N THR A 586 3.58 6.78 13.97
CA THR A 586 4.03 8.07 13.39
C THR A 586 3.08 8.57 12.29
N ARG A 587 2.43 7.66 11.56
CA ARG A 587 1.38 8.00 10.57
C ARG A 587 0.02 8.31 11.22
N GLY A 588 -0.12 8.12 12.53
CA GLY A 588 -1.37 8.33 13.26
C GLY A 588 -2.42 7.23 13.07
N GLU A 589 -2.07 6.11 12.42
CA GLU A 589 -3.03 5.01 12.17
C GLU A 589 -3.31 4.18 13.42
N ILE A 590 -2.34 4.13 14.34
CA ILE A 590 -2.43 3.39 15.61
C ILE A 590 -1.89 4.23 16.76
N ARG A 591 -2.13 3.80 17.98
CA ARG A 591 -1.56 4.42 19.19
C ARG A 591 -0.70 3.42 19.94
N GLY A 592 0.52 3.81 20.31
CA GLY A 592 1.31 3.11 21.30
C GLY A 592 0.86 3.49 22.71
N GLY A 593 1.06 2.62 23.69
CA GLY A 593 0.73 2.91 25.09
C GLY A 593 0.65 1.67 25.96
N ARG A 594 0.05 1.84 27.15
CA ARG A 594 -0.33 0.72 28.02
C ARG A 594 -1.84 0.57 27.98
N PHE A 595 -2.34 -0.35 27.15
CA PHE A 595 -3.77 -0.58 26.99
C PHE A 595 -4.29 -1.65 27.95
N VAL A 596 -3.53 -2.71 28.19
CA VAL A 596 -3.92 -3.82 29.07
C VAL A 596 -3.02 -3.85 30.30
N ALA A 597 -3.63 -3.79 31.48
CA ALA A 597 -2.94 -3.89 32.77
C ALA A 597 -2.35 -5.30 32.98
N GLY A 598 -1.19 -5.39 33.61
CA GLY A 598 -0.51 -6.66 33.89
C GLY A 598 0.21 -7.31 32.69
N VAL A 599 0.24 -6.62 31.54
CA VAL A 599 1.00 -7.04 30.36
C VAL A 599 2.24 -6.16 30.19
N ASP A 600 3.40 -6.80 30.23
CA ASP A 600 4.68 -6.13 30.05
C ASP A 600 5.06 -5.93 28.58
N GLY A 601 5.83 -4.86 28.35
CA GLY A 601 6.33 -4.48 27.03
C GLY A 601 5.50 -3.40 26.33
N GLU A 602 5.96 -3.05 25.14
CA GLU A 602 5.26 -2.10 24.25
C GLU A 602 3.95 -2.71 23.75
N GLN A 603 2.88 -1.92 23.79
CA GLN A 603 1.58 -2.30 23.26
C GLN A 603 1.14 -1.24 22.25
N TYR A 604 0.45 -1.69 21.20
CA TYR A 604 -0.07 -0.83 20.14
C TYR A 604 -1.52 -1.19 19.88
N ALA A 605 -2.39 -0.19 19.73
CA ALA A 605 -3.81 -0.41 19.52
C ALA A 605 -4.36 0.40 18.35
N LEU A 606 -5.33 -0.17 17.64
CA LEU A 606 -6.18 0.55 16.70
C LEU A 606 -7.03 1.61 17.43
N VAL A 607 -7.29 2.73 16.77
CA VAL A 607 -8.08 3.83 17.35
C VAL A 607 -9.51 3.37 17.63
N GLU A 608 -10.09 2.58 16.73
CA GLU A 608 -11.42 1.98 16.85
C GLU A 608 -11.47 0.97 18.01
N ALA A 609 -10.37 0.23 18.24
CA ALA A 609 -10.26 -0.68 19.37
C ALA A 609 -10.29 0.08 20.70
N ILE A 610 -9.61 1.22 20.79
CA ILE A 610 -9.61 2.08 21.99
C ILE A 610 -11.03 2.60 22.27
N ALA A 611 -11.73 3.08 21.24
CA ALA A 611 -13.10 3.55 21.36
C ALA A 611 -14.05 2.44 21.87
N LEU A 612 -13.95 1.23 21.31
CA LEU A 612 -14.75 0.09 21.74
C LEU A 612 -14.42 -0.35 23.18
N MET A 613 -13.14 -0.40 23.56
CA MET A 613 -12.73 -0.70 24.94
C MET A 613 -13.34 0.29 25.95
N ARG A 614 -13.30 1.60 25.64
CA ARG A 614 -13.92 2.64 26.48
C ARG A 614 -15.43 2.48 26.57
N ARG A 615 -16.10 2.14 25.45
CA ARG A 615 -17.56 1.91 25.42
C ARG A 615 -17.95 0.71 26.26
N LEU A 616 -17.22 -0.40 26.16
CA LEU A 616 -17.50 -1.62 26.91
C LEU A 616 -17.22 -1.46 28.40
N ARG A 617 -16.16 -0.74 28.79
CA ARG A 617 -15.85 -0.44 30.20
C ARG A 617 -17.01 0.21 30.95
N ARG A 618 -17.83 1.02 30.28
CA ARG A 618 -19.01 1.68 30.86
C ARG A 618 -20.19 0.72 31.08
N ARG A 619 -20.16 -0.47 30.48
CA ARG A 619 -21.23 -1.48 30.63
C ARG A 619 -20.96 -2.39 31.84
N PRO A 620 -22.02 -2.82 32.55
CA PRO A 620 -21.87 -3.80 33.64
C PRO A 620 -21.26 -5.12 33.13
N VAL A 621 -20.47 -5.78 33.98
CA VAL A 621 -19.85 -7.07 33.67
C VAL A 621 -20.94 -8.15 33.71
N PRO A 622 -21.18 -8.91 32.63
CA PRO A 622 -22.16 -10.00 32.65
C PRO A 622 -21.71 -11.13 33.58
N LEU A 623 -22.67 -11.76 34.28
CA LEU A 623 -22.44 -12.90 35.17
C LEU A 623 -22.15 -14.16 34.34
N GLY A 624 -20.88 -14.58 34.32
CA GLY A 624 -20.43 -15.79 33.64
C GLY A 624 -20.20 -15.58 32.14
N LEU A 625 -18.94 -15.69 31.71
CA LEU A 625 -18.61 -15.70 30.29
C LEU A 625 -18.71 -17.15 29.78
N PRO A 626 -19.40 -17.42 28.65
CA PRO A 626 -19.51 -18.78 28.12
C PRO A 626 -18.12 -19.37 27.82
N GLU A 627 -17.96 -20.66 28.10
CA GLU A 627 -16.75 -21.42 27.78
C GLU A 627 -16.44 -21.34 26.27
N ARG A 628 -15.16 -21.19 25.94
CA ARG A 628 -14.69 -21.05 24.56
C ARG A 628 -14.21 -22.41 24.05
N PRO A 629 -14.48 -22.77 22.79
CA PRO A 629 -13.87 -23.94 22.20
C PRO A 629 -12.35 -23.82 22.20
N ALA A 630 -11.63 -24.92 22.45
CA ALA A 630 -10.17 -24.92 22.50
C ALA A 630 -9.51 -24.53 21.16
N ALA A 631 -10.24 -24.66 20.05
CA ALA A 631 -9.79 -24.30 18.72
C ALA A 631 -10.01 -22.81 18.37
N ASP A 632 -10.75 -22.05 19.17
CA ASP A 632 -11.03 -20.64 18.91
C ASP A 632 -9.78 -19.76 19.18
N PRO A 633 -9.45 -18.79 18.31
CA PRO A 633 -8.34 -17.85 18.52
C PRO A 633 -8.43 -17.06 19.83
N LEU A 634 -9.60 -16.98 20.48
CA LEU A 634 -9.80 -16.35 21.79
C LEU A 634 -9.43 -17.24 22.98
N TYR A 635 -9.15 -18.54 22.79
CA TYR A 635 -8.87 -19.46 23.90
C TYR A 635 -7.45 -19.26 24.49
N GLY A 636 -7.34 -19.01 25.80
CA GLY A 636 -6.06 -19.03 26.53
C GLY A 636 -5.11 -17.86 26.30
N LEU A 637 -5.58 -16.68 25.86
CA LEU A 637 -4.72 -15.50 25.64
C LEU A 637 -4.03 -15.01 26.94
N PHE A 638 -4.65 -15.25 28.10
CA PHE A 638 -4.11 -14.95 29.43
C PHE A 638 -4.02 -16.18 30.35
N GLY A 639 -4.11 -17.39 29.78
CA GLY A 639 -4.34 -18.62 30.55
C GLY A 639 -5.81 -18.80 30.92
N ALA A 640 -6.21 -20.02 31.30
CA ALA A 640 -7.41 -20.15 32.12
C ALA A 640 -7.14 -19.46 33.47
N PRO A 641 -8.18 -18.94 34.17
CA PRO A 641 -8.00 -18.59 35.58
C PRO A 641 -7.38 -19.74 36.39
#